data_AF-A0A2B4RFG2-F1
#
_entry.id   AF-A0A2B4RFG2-F1
#
_cell.length_a   1.000
_cell.length_b   1.000
_cell.length_c   1.000
_cell.angle_alpha   90.00
_cell.angle_beta   90.00
_cell.angle_gamma   90.00
#
_symmetry.space_group_name_H-M   'P 1'
#
loop_
_entity.id
_entity.type
_entity.pdbx_description
1 polymer ?
#
loop_
_entity_poly.entity_id
_entity_poly.type
_entity_poly.pdbx_seq_one_letter_code
_entity_poly.pdbx_strand_id
1 'polypeptide(L)'
;MRLSSLKSITRDNVIFEEATTNQHGHERINIKIKHAGAAAEPLVIASPFRFSFGVQPSLNKSGDVVGYTLPTPLWNHQEGEPTQKEFAFYEALKELKHICYQYLDEAYGIDVAESIKFPLVEKEGKAPVLYPRLMFSQKSVAKQLKQSHYKLTNMKLTSLKDINKDNVIFEKPYCDRHERDRINIKARHAGPLGLQGRHPGPLVITVPFGASVLQKTLNDKREHVGYHIISHLRTDSLSSKEVDFINTMKELKSLCYKHIDEVYGEETAEKMKFPMRCEGSTWTIYPKLMYNKADEEIRTLFYTVSGKVMDPLFYLHKFCQVKMTIVIDCILNYDDEQVSVQINVNDVYIKPLGDDQIHRLVSLSDDEEEENEYGPEAIEAYWPQGLLYPLFQSTQRDSDESNADDTSERCIQKAGVVSKKILLGKNSPFNDIPIVVANMMCWMPNMMKLTSLISHTFTKNNVIFEEACMDQYFVERIPIKAKHGLGENKPGKLVIASPFLFSLGVQTNLKDGDIIGYTLPLPLWGDKPTQKDLDFYNALKELKHLCYEHLDEYYGSGLAEKMEFPLVEKEGEVPILHRKLMYSEELQNICTLFHTDKESKVSPLDYLDLKCRVKMAIVIDSISITVDETPTVFIKVNDVYVEPLLDCPARPLTNLCDDRFVFVSSSSSVFVDEEKVEEKEDDDDRFALEFPWSEEEDLEEVEKEDDPEGCFCTRQTKYHTSTEFLNAIAECKNTMKYIDKVRSKKEEKKEEEEEEEEGEADQLASSADIEKLRQILKEIS
;
A
#
# COMPACT_ATOMS: atom_id res chain seq x y z
N MET A 1 1.58 -30.11 20.12
CA MET A 1 0.96 -31.02 19.12
C MET A 1 2.03 -31.35 18.09
N ARG A 2 2.21 -32.63 17.76
CA ARG A 2 3.15 -33.08 16.73
C ARG A 2 2.44 -33.24 15.39
N LEU A 3 3.09 -32.84 14.30
CA LEU A 3 2.53 -33.00 12.95
C LEU A 3 2.65 -34.46 12.49
N SER A 4 1.54 -35.00 11.99
CA SER A 4 1.44 -36.32 11.41
C SER A 4 1.94 -36.30 9.97
N SER A 5 2.79 -37.27 9.61
CA SER A 5 3.23 -37.44 8.22
C SER A 5 2.06 -37.92 7.35
N LEU A 6 1.90 -37.35 6.15
CA LEU A 6 0.87 -37.79 5.20
C LEU A 6 0.96 -39.29 4.89
N LYS A 7 2.18 -39.83 4.80
CA LYS A 7 2.43 -41.27 4.57
C LYS A 7 2.07 -42.16 5.75
N SER A 8 1.89 -41.60 6.95
CA SER A 8 1.54 -42.36 8.15
C SER A 8 0.04 -42.56 8.32
N ILE A 9 -0.79 -41.93 7.49
CA ILE A 9 -2.24 -42.11 7.51
C ILE A 9 -2.59 -43.43 6.83
N THR A 10 -2.64 -44.49 7.63
CA THR A 10 -3.01 -45.84 7.22
C THR A 10 -3.94 -46.45 8.26
N ARG A 11 -4.70 -47.47 7.88
CA ARG A 11 -5.63 -48.18 8.78
C ARG A 11 -4.98 -48.66 10.08
N ASP A 12 -3.71 -49.10 10.02
CA ASP A 12 -2.99 -49.62 11.19
C ASP A 12 -2.51 -48.53 12.16
N ASN A 13 -2.34 -47.30 11.67
CA ASN A 13 -1.79 -46.19 12.46
C ASN A 13 -2.88 -45.26 12.99
N VAL A 14 -4.04 -45.18 12.34
CA VAL A 14 -5.17 -44.36 12.78
C VAL A 14 -5.98 -45.13 13.82
N ILE A 15 -6.15 -44.54 15.00
CA ILE A 15 -6.85 -45.13 16.14
C ILE A 15 -8.11 -44.31 16.42
N PHE A 16 -9.25 -44.98 16.46
CA PHE A 16 -10.52 -44.39 16.90
C PHE A 16 -10.72 -44.68 18.38
N GLU A 17 -10.88 -43.65 19.19
CA GLU A 17 -11.24 -43.81 20.61
C GLU A 17 -12.69 -44.26 20.76
N GLU A 18 -13.01 -44.80 21.93
CA GLU A 18 -14.40 -45.06 22.31
C GLU A 18 -15.23 -43.77 22.25
N ALA A 19 -16.48 -43.88 21.78
CA ALA A 19 -17.36 -42.75 21.65
C ALA A 19 -17.63 -42.10 23.01
N THR A 20 -17.49 -40.78 23.08
CA THR A 20 -17.78 -39.99 24.27
C THR A 20 -19.00 -39.12 24.03
N THR A 21 -20.01 -39.18 24.90
CA THR A 21 -21.19 -38.32 24.80
C THR A 21 -20.85 -36.92 25.30
N ASN A 22 -21.07 -35.90 24.47
CA ASN A 22 -20.89 -34.51 24.89
C ASN A 22 -22.08 -34.00 25.71
N GLN A 23 -21.97 -32.78 26.25
CA GLN A 23 -23.03 -32.13 27.04
C GLN A 23 -24.37 -31.95 26.29
N HIS A 24 -24.41 -32.11 24.98
CA HIS A 24 -25.60 -32.01 24.14
C HIS A 24 -26.18 -33.39 23.75
N GLY A 25 -25.65 -34.47 24.31
CA GLY A 25 -26.10 -35.83 24.01
C GLY A 25 -25.57 -36.38 22.68
N HIS A 26 -24.66 -35.68 21.99
CA HIS A 26 -24.06 -36.21 20.76
C HIS A 26 -22.81 -37.03 21.09
N GLU A 27 -22.66 -38.16 20.44
CA GLU A 27 -21.45 -38.98 20.50
C GLU A 27 -20.32 -38.36 19.69
N ARG A 28 -19.11 -38.37 20.27
CA ARG A 28 -17.88 -37.89 19.67
C ARG A 28 -16.83 -38.98 19.76
N ILE A 29 -16.34 -39.40 18.60
CA ILE A 29 -15.19 -40.30 18.46
C ILE A 29 -13.96 -39.44 18.19
N ASN A 30 -12.95 -39.52 19.05
CA ASN A 30 -11.68 -38.85 18.79
C ASN A 30 -10.80 -39.72 17.90
N ILE A 31 -10.12 -39.08 16.95
CA ILE A 31 -9.19 -39.75 16.04
C ILE A 31 -7.77 -39.43 16.49
N LYS A 32 -7.01 -40.48 16.79
CA LYS A 32 -5.60 -40.43 17.13
C LYS A 32 -4.76 -41.11 16.06
N ILE A 33 -3.47 -40.85 16.09
CA ILE A 33 -2.47 -41.54 15.27
C ILE A 33 -1.37 -42.09 16.15
N LYS A 34 -0.93 -43.30 15.85
CA LYS A 34 0.23 -43.95 16.48
C LYS A 34 1.44 -43.77 15.59
N HIS A 35 2.49 -43.15 16.14
CA HIS A 35 3.80 -43.11 15.49
C HIS A 35 4.63 -44.33 15.93
N ALA A 36 5.55 -44.79 15.07
CA ALA A 36 6.42 -45.91 15.38
C ALA A 36 7.16 -45.67 16.72
N GLY A 37 6.85 -46.49 17.72
CA GLY A 37 7.46 -46.41 19.06
C GLY A 37 6.90 -45.33 20.00
N ALA A 38 5.82 -44.60 19.64
CA ALA A 38 5.23 -43.57 20.49
C ALA A 38 3.80 -43.90 20.94
N ALA A 39 3.34 -43.19 21.98
CA ALA A 39 1.95 -43.21 22.40
C ALA A 39 1.04 -42.60 21.31
N ALA A 40 -0.25 -42.97 21.32
CA ALA A 40 -1.23 -42.43 20.40
C ALA A 40 -1.52 -40.96 20.71
N GLU A 41 -1.34 -40.08 19.73
CA GLU A 41 -1.54 -38.63 19.85
C GLU A 41 -2.68 -38.17 18.93
N PRO A 42 -3.27 -36.98 19.13
CA PRO A 42 -4.24 -36.43 18.19
C PRO A 42 -3.70 -36.38 16.77
N LEU A 43 -4.52 -36.78 15.78
CA LEU A 43 -4.17 -36.68 14.36
C LEU A 43 -4.12 -35.20 13.95
N VAL A 44 -2.93 -34.71 13.56
CA VAL A 44 -2.73 -33.32 13.12
C VAL A 44 -2.01 -33.32 11.78
N ILE A 45 -2.69 -32.88 10.72
CA ILE A 45 -2.14 -32.89 9.36
C ILE A 45 -1.77 -31.47 8.96
N ALA A 46 -0.52 -31.26 8.54
CA ALA A 46 -0.11 -29.98 7.97
C ALA A 46 -0.60 -29.87 6.52
N SER A 47 -1.31 -28.78 6.21
CA SER A 47 -1.66 -28.45 4.83
C SER A 47 -0.50 -27.74 4.13
N PRO A 48 -0.35 -27.90 2.81
CA PRO A 48 0.43 -26.96 2.00
C PRO A 48 -0.16 -25.53 2.08
N PHE A 49 0.60 -24.52 1.66
CA PHE A 49 0.09 -23.15 1.54
C PHE A 49 -0.99 -23.06 0.47
N ARG A 50 -2.11 -22.42 0.81
CA ARG A 50 -3.32 -22.44 -0.01
C ARG A 50 -4.04 -21.11 -0.07
N PHE A 51 -4.59 -20.84 -1.24
CA PHE A 51 -5.67 -19.89 -1.41
C PHE A 51 -6.93 -20.40 -0.70
N SER A 52 -7.69 -19.49 -0.09
CA SER A 52 -9.00 -19.78 0.50
C SER A 52 -10.04 -18.78 -0.01
N PHE A 53 -11.30 -19.21 -0.10
CA PHE A 53 -12.44 -18.34 -0.37
C PHE A 53 -12.83 -17.45 0.84
N GLY A 54 -11.99 -17.40 1.87
CA GLY A 54 -12.20 -16.62 3.08
C GLY A 54 -13.11 -17.31 4.10
N VAL A 55 -13.21 -16.72 5.28
CA VAL A 55 -14.04 -17.25 6.37
C VAL A 55 -15.52 -17.09 6.02
N GLN A 56 -16.27 -18.18 6.06
CA GLN A 56 -17.70 -18.23 5.78
C GLN A 56 -18.49 -18.71 7.01
N PRO A 57 -19.63 -18.09 7.35
CA PRO A 57 -20.49 -18.58 8.42
C PRO A 57 -21.15 -19.90 8.02
N SER A 58 -21.11 -20.89 8.91
CA SER A 58 -21.91 -22.10 8.81
C SER A 58 -23.29 -21.82 9.39
N LEU A 59 -24.34 -21.94 8.58
CA LEU A 59 -25.72 -21.71 9.01
C LEU A 59 -26.43 -23.05 9.30
N ASN A 60 -27.29 -23.11 10.32
CA ASN A 60 -28.22 -24.20 10.51
C ASN A 60 -29.44 -24.08 9.55
N LYS A 61 -30.37 -25.04 9.62
CA LYS A 61 -31.61 -25.01 8.82
C LYS A 61 -32.49 -23.77 9.11
N SER A 62 -32.35 -23.17 10.29
CA SER A 62 -33.08 -21.97 10.71
C SER A 62 -32.40 -20.66 10.26
N GLY A 63 -31.18 -20.73 9.72
CA GLY A 63 -30.38 -19.57 9.34
C GLY A 63 -29.47 -19.02 10.45
N ASP A 64 -29.41 -19.66 11.63
CA ASP A 64 -28.52 -19.24 12.72
C ASP A 64 -27.08 -19.69 12.44
N VAL A 65 -26.11 -18.85 12.81
CA VAL A 65 -24.68 -19.16 12.71
C VAL A 65 -24.32 -20.21 13.77
N VAL A 66 -23.97 -21.41 13.33
CA VAL A 66 -23.52 -22.53 14.17
C VAL A 66 -22.01 -22.74 14.17
N GLY A 67 -21.28 -21.94 13.40
CA GLY A 67 -19.82 -21.97 13.35
C GLY A 67 -19.29 -21.21 12.15
N TYR A 68 -18.00 -21.35 11.89
CA TYR A 68 -17.34 -20.78 10.73
C TYR A 68 -16.52 -21.85 10.02
N THR A 69 -16.46 -21.76 8.71
CA THR A 69 -15.66 -22.62 7.84
C THR A 69 -14.71 -21.77 7.01
N LEU A 70 -13.56 -22.33 6.61
CA LEU A 70 -12.61 -21.68 5.73
C LEU A 70 -12.43 -22.50 4.44
N PRO A 71 -13.36 -22.37 3.46
CA PRO A 71 -13.33 -23.19 2.26
C PRO A 71 -12.02 -22.98 1.49
N THR A 72 -11.31 -24.09 1.26
CA THR A 72 -9.94 -24.08 0.75
C THR A 72 -9.85 -25.06 -0.43
N PRO A 73 -9.80 -24.58 -1.69
CA PRO A 73 -9.52 -25.44 -2.84
C PRO A 73 -8.13 -26.05 -2.68
N LEU A 74 -8.00 -27.34 -2.98
CA LEU A 74 -6.75 -28.08 -2.75
C LEU A 74 -5.67 -27.78 -3.80
N TRP A 75 -6.05 -27.21 -4.94
CA TRP A 75 -5.18 -26.67 -5.99
C TRP A 75 -5.96 -25.66 -6.85
N ASN A 76 -5.25 -24.80 -7.58
CA ASN A 76 -5.86 -23.83 -8.48
C ASN A 76 -6.09 -24.48 -9.86
N HIS A 77 -7.35 -24.59 -10.28
CA HIS A 77 -7.69 -25.16 -11.59
C HIS A 77 -7.17 -24.30 -12.77
N GLN A 78 -6.85 -23.02 -12.54
CA GLN A 78 -6.33 -22.12 -13.58
C GLN A 78 -4.81 -22.26 -13.78
N GLU A 79 -4.07 -22.75 -12.77
CA GLU A 79 -2.60 -22.87 -12.82
C GLU A 79 -2.13 -24.23 -13.35
N GLY A 80 -3.06 -25.10 -13.78
CA GLY A 80 -2.75 -26.41 -14.36
C GLY A 80 -2.91 -27.58 -13.38
N GLU A 81 -2.09 -28.61 -13.56
CA GLU A 81 -2.11 -29.84 -12.77
C GLU A 81 -1.61 -29.61 -11.33
N PRO A 82 -2.17 -30.31 -10.31
CA PRO A 82 -1.75 -30.14 -8.93
C PRO A 82 -0.28 -30.53 -8.73
N THR A 83 0.44 -29.75 -7.93
CA THR A 83 1.83 -30.14 -7.55
C THR A 83 1.83 -31.43 -6.73
N GLN A 84 2.96 -32.13 -6.70
CA GLN A 84 3.09 -33.41 -5.98
C GLN A 84 2.72 -33.29 -4.49
N LYS A 85 3.00 -32.15 -3.84
CA LYS A 85 2.64 -31.91 -2.43
C LYS A 85 1.14 -31.75 -2.25
N GLU A 86 0.47 -31.14 -3.22
CA GLU A 86 -0.99 -30.91 -3.23
C GLU A 86 -1.72 -32.24 -3.37
N PHE A 87 -1.26 -33.01 -4.34
CA PHE A 87 -1.81 -34.31 -4.65
C PHE A 87 -1.60 -35.28 -3.48
N ALA A 88 -0.41 -35.31 -2.88
CA ALA A 88 -0.14 -36.11 -1.69
C ALA A 88 -1.02 -35.73 -0.49
N PHE A 89 -1.31 -34.43 -0.29
CA PHE A 89 -2.22 -33.98 0.76
C PHE A 89 -3.67 -34.40 0.50
N TYR A 90 -4.11 -34.29 -0.75
CA TYR A 90 -5.43 -34.75 -1.18
C TYR A 90 -5.61 -36.27 -1.03
N GLU A 91 -4.65 -37.07 -1.49
CA GLU A 91 -4.67 -38.53 -1.33
C GLU A 91 -4.71 -38.94 0.14
N ALA A 92 -3.96 -38.25 1.01
CA ALA A 92 -3.99 -38.49 2.44
C ALA A 92 -5.36 -38.18 3.08
N LEU A 93 -6.05 -37.14 2.61
CA LEU A 93 -7.42 -36.83 3.05
C LEU A 93 -8.45 -37.84 2.53
N LYS A 94 -8.27 -38.35 1.30
CA LYS A 94 -9.09 -39.42 0.72
C LYS A 94 -8.93 -40.72 1.49
N GLU A 95 -7.71 -41.09 1.80
CA GLU A 95 -7.41 -42.28 2.59
C GLU A 95 -8.01 -42.15 4.00
N LEU A 96 -7.87 -40.99 4.64
CA LEU A 96 -8.50 -40.73 5.93
C LEU A 96 -10.03 -40.85 5.86
N LYS A 97 -10.66 -40.31 4.80
CA LYS A 97 -12.11 -40.45 4.57
C LYS A 97 -12.52 -41.92 4.45
N HIS A 98 -11.72 -42.71 3.74
CA HIS A 98 -11.97 -44.15 3.58
C HIS A 98 -11.82 -44.92 4.90
N ILE A 99 -10.76 -44.67 5.66
CA ILE A 99 -10.53 -45.29 6.97
C ILE A 99 -11.68 -44.94 7.94
N CYS A 100 -12.13 -43.68 7.95
CA CYS A 100 -13.28 -43.27 8.77
C CYS A 100 -14.57 -44.00 8.36
N TYR A 101 -14.82 -44.14 7.07
CA TYR A 101 -16.00 -44.86 6.56
C TYR A 101 -15.98 -46.33 7.00
N GLN A 102 -14.85 -47.03 6.79
CA GLN A 102 -14.71 -48.44 7.18
C GLN A 102 -14.94 -48.64 8.68
N TYR A 103 -14.37 -47.77 9.51
CA TYR A 103 -14.58 -47.85 10.96
C TYR A 103 -16.05 -47.66 11.33
N LEU A 104 -16.74 -46.68 10.73
CA LEU A 104 -18.16 -46.45 11.01
C LEU A 104 -19.03 -47.61 10.55
N ASP A 105 -18.73 -48.23 9.41
CA ASP A 105 -19.45 -49.40 8.91
C ASP A 105 -19.27 -50.60 9.84
N GLU A 106 -18.03 -50.86 10.25
CA GLU A 106 -17.70 -51.97 11.17
C GLU A 106 -18.29 -51.79 12.57
N ALA A 107 -18.29 -50.57 13.11
CA ALA A 107 -18.70 -50.30 14.50
C ALA A 107 -20.18 -49.92 14.65
N TYR A 108 -20.78 -49.24 13.66
CA TYR A 108 -22.13 -48.68 13.75
C TYR A 108 -23.04 -49.09 12.59
N GLY A 109 -22.53 -49.81 11.58
CA GLY A 109 -23.26 -50.28 10.41
C GLY A 109 -23.28 -49.28 9.24
N ILE A 110 -23.60 -49.81 8.07
CA ILE A 110 -23.52 -49.11 6.79
C ILE A 110 -24.36 -47.83 6.74
N ASP A 111 -25.54 -47.81 7.36
CA ASP A 111 -26.43 -46.65 7.38
C ASP A 111 -25.76 -45.42 8.02
N VAL A 112 -24.97 -45.65 9.09
CA VAL A 112 -24.22 -44.58 9.76
C VAL A 112 -23.02 -44.18 8.93
N ALA A 113 -22.31 -45.15 8.34
CA ALA A 113 -21.16 -44.90 7.48
C ALA A 113 -21.52 -44.05 6.25
N GLU A 114 -22.62 -44.36 5.55
CA GLU A 114 -23.11 -43.61 4.39
C GLU A 114 -23.57 -42.19 4.74
N SER A 115 -23.95 -41.95 6.00
CA SER A 115 -24.35 -40.63 6.48
C SER A 115 -23.19 -39.67 6.76
N ILE A 116 -21.93 -40.15 6.70
CA ILE A 116 -20.76 -39.35 7.06
C ILE A 116 -20.61 -38.11 6.17
N LYS A 117 -20.55 -36.94 6.80
CA LYS A 117 -20.24 -35.68 6.14
C LYS A 117 -18.77 -35.35 6.31
N PHE A 118 -17.94 -35.87 5.41
CA PHE A 118 -16.52 -35.54 5.38
C PHE A 118 -16.31 -34.12 4.80
N PRO A 119 -15.41 -33.29 5.37
CA PRO A 119 -15.24 -31.89 4.94
C PRO A 119 -14.60 -31.72 3.54
N LEU A 120 -14.19 -32.81 2.88
CA LEU A 120 -13.66 -32.78 1.51
C LEU A 120 -14.79 -32.96 0.49
N VAL A 121 -15.00 -31.96 -0.36
CA VAL A 121 -16.02 -31.95 -1.41
C VAL A 121 -15.35 -32.03 -2.77
N GLU A 122 -15.75 -33.04 -3.54
CA GLU A 122 -15.26 -33.30 -4.90
C GLU A 122 -16.41 -33.04 -5.87
N LYS A 123 -16.18 -32.22 -6.89
CA LYS A 123 -17.15 -31.95 -7.96
C LYS A 123 -16.47 -32.19 -9.29
N GLU A 124 -17.15 -32.86 -10.21
CA GLU A 124 -16.64 -33.13 -11.55
C GLU A 124 -16.25 -31.82 -12.25
N GLY A 125 -15.07 -31.79 -12.86
CA GLY A 125 -14.50 -30.62 -13.53
C GLY A 125 -14.09 -29.46 -12.59
N LYS A 126 -13.97 -29.68 -11.28
CA LYS A 126 -13.49 -28.67 -10.33
C LYS A 126 -12.46 -29.25 -9.37
N ALA A 127 -11.52 -28.40 -8.93
CA ALA A 127 -10.61 -28.77 -7.86
C ALA A 127 -11.38 -29.13 -6.58
N PRO A 128 -11.00 -30.21 -5.87
CA PRO A 128 -11.59 -30.55 -4.58
C PRO A 128 -11.45 -29.41 -3.58
N VAL A 129 -12.48 -29.19 -2.78
CA VAL A 129 -12.53 -28.11 -1.78
C VAL A 129 -12.66 -28.71 -0.40
N LEU A 130 -11.73 -28.35 0.50
CA LEU A 130 -11.80 -28.68 1.91
C LEU A 130 -12.58 -27.59 2.66
N TYR A 131 -13.54 -28.00 3.49
CA TYR A 131 -14.35 -27.13 4.35
C TYR A 131 -13.99 -27.35 5.82
N PRO A 132 -12.79 -26.96 6.27
CA PRO A 132 -12.41 -27.08 7.66
C PRO A 132 -13.29 -26.14 8.51
N ARG A 133 -13.76 -26.66 9.64
CA ARG A 133 -14.41 -25.83 10.66
C ARG A 133 -13.35 -25.12 11.49
N LEU A 134 -13.52 -23.82 11.68
CA LEU A 134 -12.66 -23.03 12.55
C LEU A 134 -13.02 -23.29 14.01
N MET A 135 -12.00 -23.46 14.85
CA MET A 135 -12.21 -23.49 16.29
C MET A 135 -12.65 -22.09 16.75
N PHE A 136 -13.91 -21.95 17.10
CA PHE A 136 -14.52 -20.68 17.50
C PHE A 136 -15.03 -20.79 18.94
N SER A 137 -14.53 -19.93 19.83
CA SER A 137 -15.05 -19.78 21.19
C SER A 137 -16.05 -18.63 21.24
N GLN A 138 -17.33 -18.97 21.32
CA GLN A 138 -18.41 -17.99 21.47
C GLN A 138 -18.22 -17.11 22.72
N LYS A 139 -17.51 -17.60 23.76
CA LYS A 139 -17.20 -16.87 24.98
C LYS A 139 -16.13 -15.78 24.80
N SER A 140 -15.10 -15.97 23.97
CA SER A 140 -14.07 -14.94 23.78
C SER A 140 -14.60 -13.79 22.93
N VAL A 141 -15.28 -14.11 21.84
CA VAL A 141 -15.83 -13.12 20.91
C VAL A 141 -17.01 -12.38 21.50
N ALA A 142 -17.92 -13.04 22.24
CA ALA A 142 -19.00 -12.33 22.92
C ALA A 142 -18.51 -11.42 24.05
N LYS A 143 -17.38 -11.75 24.72
CA LYS A 143 -16.78 -10.90 25.76
C LYS A 143 -16.08 -9.68 25.15
N GLN A 144 -15.33 -9.89 24.06
CA GLN A 144 -14.68 -8.81 23.29
C GLN A 144 -15.71 -7.89 22.62
N LEU A 145 -16.71 -8.45 21.93
CA LEU A 145 -17.80 -7.68 21.33
C LEU A 145 -18.66 -6.99 22.38
N LYS A 146 -19.05 -7.63 23.50
CA LYS A 146 -19.86 -6.92 24.52
C LYS A 146 -19.11 -5.77 25.18
N GLN A 147 -17.80 -5.87 25.41
CA GLN A 147 -17.03 -4.77 26.00
C GLN A 147 -16.82 -3.60 25.02
N SER A 148 -16.58 -3.85 23.73
CA SER A 148 -16.43 -2.79 22.74
C SER A 148 -17.78 -2.19 22.33
N HIS A 149 -18.79 -3.02 22.09
CA HIS A 149 -20.08 -2.57 21.55
C HIS A 149 -20.91 -1.78 22.59
N TYR A 150 -20.88 -2.14 23.89
CA TYR A 150 -21.70 -1.48 24.92
C TYR A 150 -21.22 -0.08 25.31
N LYS A 151 -19.92 0.22 25.14
CA LYS A 151 -19.34 1.54 25.40
C LYS A 151 -19.51 2.50 24.20
N LEU A 152 -19.70 1.97 22.99
CA LEU A 152 -19.65 2.73 21.74
C LEU A 152 -21.02 3.02 21.11
N THR A 153 -22.02 2.13 21.20
CA THR A 153 -23.36 2.39 20.62
C THR A 153 -24.23 3.36 21.42
N ASN A 154 -23.77 3.79 22.60
CA ASN A 154 -24.49 4.73 23.46
C ASN A 154 -23.96 6.17 23.37
N MET A 155 -22.99 6.44 22.48
CA MET A 155 -22.49 7.80 22.27
C MET A 155 -23.47 8.60 21.43
N LYS A 156 -23.91 9.76 21.94
CA LYS A 156 -24.80 10.66 21.22
C LYS A 156 -23.95 11.53 20.28
N LEU A 157 -24.25 11.49 19.00
CA LEU A 157 -23.65 12.39 18.01
C LEU A 157 -23.92 13.85 18.38
N THR A 158 -22.86 14.65 18.39
CA THR A 158 -22.93 16.10 18.57
C THR A 158 -23.21 16.72 17.21
N SER A 159 -24.26 17.53 17.12
CA SER A 159 -24.52 18.30 15.91
C SER A 159 -23.37 19.28 15.69
N LEU A 160 -22.96 19.50 14.43
CA LEU A 160 -21.93 20.48 14.10
C LEU A 160 -22.29 21.88 14.62
N LYS A 161 -23.57 22.25 14.57
CA LYS A 161 -24.08 23.54 15.08
C LYS A 161 -24.01 23.68 16.60
N ASP A 162 -23.89 22.56 17.31
CA ASP A 162 -23.80 22.54 18.77
C ASP A 162 -22.37 22.73 19.26
N ILE A 163 -21.36 22.78 18.39
CA ILE A 163 -19.96 22.98 18.80
C ILE A 163 -19.69 24.48 18.90
N ASN A 164 -19.84 25.00 20.11
CA ASN A 164 -19.57 26.40 20.46
C ASN A 164 -19.15 26.48 21.93
N LYS A 165 -18.77 27.68 22.38
CA LYS A 165 -18.28 27.95 23.74
C LYS A 165 -19.23 27.49 24.86
N ASP A 166 -20.54 27.46 24.62
CA ASP A 166 -21.53 27.16 25.66
C ASP A 166 -21.73 25.64 25.83
N ASN A 167 -21.43 24.88 24.78
CA ASN A 167 -21.69 23.45 24.70
C ASN A 167 -20.42 22.59 24.82
N VAL A 168 -19.25 23.10 24.43
CA VAL A 168 -17.98 22.40 24.65
C VAL A 168 -17.52 22.66 26.10
N ILE A 169 -17.26 21.58 26.84
CA ILE A 169 -16.72 21.63 28.20
C ILE A 169 -15.31 21.08 28.19
N PHE A 170 -14.37 21.86 28.73
CA PHE A 170 -13.05 21.40 29.11
C PHE A 170 -13.05 21.03 30.59
N GLU A 171 -12.63 19.81 30.92
CA GLU A 171 -12.47 19.41 32.33
C GLU A 171 -11.23 20.08 32.95
N LYS A 172 -11.14 20.07 34.28
CA LYS A 172 -9.91 20.54 34.93
C LYS A 172 -8.72 19.67 34.49
N PRO A 173 -7.52 20.26 34.29
CA PRO A 173 -6.31 19.50 34.05
C PRO A 173 -6.06 18.48 35.17
N TYR A 174 -5.56 17.30 34.79
CA TYR A 174 -5.06 16.30 35.72
C TYR A 174 -3.90 15.51 35.09
N CYS A 175 -2.95 15.06 35.90
CA CYS A 175 -1.86 14.23 35.41
C CYS A 175 -2.37 12.81 35.13
N ASP A 176 -2.08 12.30 33.94
CA ASP A 176 -2.38 10.92 33.58
C ASP A 176 -1.34 9.94 34.14
N ARG A 177 -1.48 8.64 33.83
CA ARG A 177 -0.54 7.59 34.32
C ARG A 177 0.88 7.71 33.77
N HIS A 178 1.07 8.57 32.78
CA HIS A 178 2.37 8.87 32.18
C HIS A 178 2.86 10.25 32.61
N GLU A 179 2.30 10.79 33.69
CA GLU A 179 2.65 12.10 34.27
C GLU A 179 2.40 13.29 33.34
N ARG A 180 1.58 13.10 32.29
CA ARG A 180 1.22 14.17 31.36
C ARG A 180 -0.04 14.88 31.79
N ASP A 181 -0.06 16.19 31.64
CA ASP A 181 -1.25 16.97 31.88
C ASP A 181 -2.30 16.72 30.79
N ARG A 182 -3.47 16.24 31.24
CA ARG A 182 -4.59 15.88 30.37
C ARG A 182 -5.82 16.72 30.69
N ILE A 183 -6.42 17.29 29.66
CA ILE A 183 -7.70 17.99 29.71
C ILE A 183 -8.69 17.25 28.83
N ASN A 184 -9.71 16.61 29.42
CA ASN A 184 -10.75 15.97 28.63
C ASN A 184 -11.69 17.00 28.00
N ILE A 185 -12.10 16.73 26.76
CA ILE A 185 -13.05 17.55 26.02
C ILE A 185 -14.39 16.82 25.98
N LYS A 186 -15.45 17.50 26.39
CA LYS A 186 -16.80 16.95 26.46
C LYS A 186 -17.83 17.87 25.81
N ALA A 187 -18.99 17.32 25.48
CA ALA A 187 -20.14 18.05 24.95
C ALA A 187 -21.30 18.07 25.95
N ARG A 188 -21.94 19.23 26.09
CA ARG A 188 -23.28 19.34 26.68
C ARG A 188 -24.29 18.89 25.64
N HIS A 189 -24.92 17.76 25.87
CA HIS A 189 -26.03 17.34 25.01
C HIS A 189 -27.34 17.91 25.55
N ALA A 190 -28.08 18.64 24.71
CA ALA A 190 -29.46 19.00 25.00
C ALA A 190 -30.27 17.72 25.30
N GLY A 191 -30.87 17.67 26.49
CA GLY A 191 -31.78 16.60 26.86
C GLY A 191 -33.04 16.65 25.98
N PRO A 192 -33.68 15.50 25.67
CA PRO A 192 -34.86 15.45 24.80
C PRO A 192 -36.09 16.22 25.30
N LEU A 193 -36.03 16.86 26.47
CA LEU A 193 -37.14 17.62 27.08
C LEU A 193 -36.69 18.97 27.68
N GLY A 194 -35.52 19.50 27.29
CA GLY A 194 -35.02 20.77 27.86
C GLY A 194 -34.67 20.73 29.36
N LEU A 195 -34.77 19.56 30.00
CA LEU A 195 -34.33 19.36 31.38
C LEU A 195 -32.80 19.48 31.45
N GLN A 196 -32.33 20.62 31.97
CA GLN A 196 -30.94 20.89 32.30
C GLN A 196 -30.48 19.94 33.42
N GLY A 197 -29.87 18.81 33.06
CA GLY A 197 -29.39 17.86 34.07
C GLY A 197 -28.62 16.65 33.57
N ARG A 198 -28.23 16.56 32.29
CA ARG A 198 -27.38 15.44 31.85
C ARG A 198 -25.91 15.78 32.05
N HIS A 199 -25.18 14.83 32.63
CA HIS A 199 -23.74 14.84 32.70
C HIS A 199 -23.13 15.03 31.30
N PRO A 200 -22.07 15.85 31.17
CA PRO A 200 -21.40 16.05 29.91
C PRO A 200 -20.89 14.71 29.34
N GLY A 201 -21.13 14.51 28.05
CA GLY A 201 -20.75 13.31 27.31
C GLY A 201 -19.52 13.52 26.45
N PRO A 202 -18.96 12.46 25.84
CA PRO A 202 -17.86 12.60 24.87
C PRO A 202 -18.26 13.49 23.69
N LEU A 203 -17.34 14.33 23.21
CA LEU A 203 -17.55 15.15 22.01
C LEU A 203 -17.35 14.28 20.76
N VAL A 204 -18.46 13.83 20.17
CA VAL A 204 -18.47 12.93 19.00
C VAL A 204 -19.02 13.63 17.77
N ILE A 205 -18.29 13.60 16.65
CA ILE A 205 -18.59 14.31 15.41
C ILE A 205 -18.57 13.34 14.23
N THR A 206 -19.48 13.49 13.26
CA THR A 206 -19.40 12.77 11.98
C THR A 206 -18.57 13.56 10.97
N VAL A 207 -17.58 12.91 10.38
CA VAL A 207 -16.82 13.42 9.22
C VAL A 207 -17.58 13.05 7.95
N PRO A 208 -17.81 13.98 7.01
CA PRO A 208 -18.43 13.69 5.71
C PRO A 208 -17.59 12.71 4.87
N PHE A 209 -18.18 12.17 3.80
CA PHE A 209 -17.46 11.26 2.89
C PHE A 209 -16.32 12.01 2.19
N GLY A 210 -15.08 11.62 2.43
CA GLY A 210 -13.90 12.18 1.78
C GLY A 210 -12.95 11.10 1.30
N ALA A 211 -12.06 11.45 0.37
CA ALA A 211 -10.95 10.59 -0.02
C ALA A 211 -9.97 10.49 1.17
N SER A 212 -9.56 9.29 1.51
CA SER A 212 -8.68 9.04 2.65
C SER A 212 -7.75 7.88 2.42
N VAL A 213 -6.63 7.90 3.14
CA VAL A 213 -5.63 6.83 3.14
C VAL A 213 -5.31 6.45 4.58
N LEU A 214 -5.26 5.14 4.84
CA LEU A 214 -4.80 4.60 6.12
C LEU A 214 -3.27 4.50 6.08
N GLN A 215 -2.59 5.05 7.08
CA GLN A 215 -1.14 5.00 7.22
C GLN A 215 -0.72 4.56 8.62
N LYS A 216 0.46 3.96 8.71
CA LYS A 216 1.13 3.73 9.99
C LYS A 216 1.60 5.06 10.57
N THR A 217 1.62 5.11 11.90
CA THR A 217 2.20 6.17 12.70
C THR A 217 3.53 5.67 13.20
N LEU A 218 4.60 6.41 12.94
CA LEU A 218 5.92 6.11 13.48
C LEU A 218 6.28 7.20 14.52
N ASN A 219 7.02 6.82 15.56
CA ASN A 219 7.65 7.80 16.45
C ASN A 219 9.00 8.28 15.86
N ASP A 220 9.70 9.16 16.57
CA ASP A 220 10.99 9.70 16.13
C ASP A 220 12.08 8.62 15.96
N LYS A 221 11.92 7.47 16.62
CA LYS A 221 12.78 6.29 16.47
C LYS A 221 12.36 5.37 15.31
N ARG A 222 11.41 5.80 14.48
CA ARG A 222 10.79 5.02 13.39
C ARG A 222 10.07 3.75 13.86
N GLU A 223 9.75 3.64 15.14
CA GLU A 223 8.97 2.51 15.66
C GLU A 223 7.49 2.74 15.38
N HIS A 224 6.78 1.67 15.03
CA HIS A 224 5.34 1.70 14.83
C HIS A 224 4.59 1.95 16.15
N VAL A 225 3.86 3.06 16.22
CA VAL A 225 3.10 3.48 17.42
C VAL A 225 1.59 3.50 17.23
N GLY A 226 1.09 3.22 16.03
CA GLY A 226 -0.34 3.09 15.74
C GLY A 226 -0.69 3.47 14.31
N TYR A 227 -1.93 3.86 14.05
CA TYR A 227 -2.39 4.19 12.70
C TYR A 227 -3.15 5.51 12.66
N HIS A 228 -3.08 6.21 11.53
CA HIS A 228 -3.90 7.39 11.22
C HIS A 228 -4.67 7.18 9.93
N ILE A 229 -5.89 7.70 9.86
CA ILE A 229 -6.57 7.92 8.59
C ILE A 229 -6.31 9.37 8.19
N ILE A 230 -5.64 9.59 7.07
CA ILE A 230 -5.46 10.91 6.51
C ILE A 230 -6.65 11.20 5.61
N SER A 231 -7.46 12.19 5.96
CA SER A 231 -8.62 12.59 5.15
C SER A 231 -8.40 13.96 4.53
N HIS A 232 -8.48 14.00 3.19
CA HIS A 232 -8.34 15.22 2.41
C HIS A 232 -9.72 15.79 2.05
N LEU A 233 -9.93 17.06 2.39
CA LEU A 233 -11.13 17.85 2.08
C LEU A 233 -10.71 18.99 1.14
N ARG A 234 -10.99 18.85 -0.16
CA ARG A 234 -10.56 19.82 -1.18
C ARG A 234 -11.51 21.00 -1.27
N THR A 235 -11.02 22.22 -1.13
CA THR A 235 -11.84 23.46 -1.12
C THR A 235 -12.50 23.84 -2.44
N ASP A 236 -11.97 23.34 -3.56
CA ASP A 236 -12.47 23.63 -4.92
C ASP A 236 -13.83 22.95 -5.22
N SER A 237 -14.22 21.97 -4.41
CA SER A 237 -15.39 21.13 -4.66
C SER A 237 -16.12 20.70 -3.38
N LEU A 238 -15.97 21.45 -2.29
CA LEU A 238 -16.63 21.11 -1.02
C LEU A 238 -18.14 21.16 -1.15
N SER A 239 -18.78 20.06 -0.75
CA SER A 239 -20.18 20.07 -0.41
C SER A 239 -20.44 21.00 0.79
N SER A 240 -21.67 21.51 0.92
CA SER A 240 -22.07 22.34 2.06
C SER A 240 -21.77 21.66 3.40
N LYS A 241 -21.90 20.33 3.48
CA LYS A 241 -21.59 19.53 4.68
C LYS A 241 -20.10 19.53 5.02
N GLU A 242 -19.22 19.53 4.03
CA GLU A 242 -17.77 19.62 4.25
C GLU A 242 -17.35 21.03 4.67
N VAL A 243 -17.96 22.06 4.09
CA VAL A 243 -17.77 23.45 4.54
C VAL A 243 -18.21 23.60 6.00
N ASP A 244 -19.39 23.10 6.37
CA ASP A 244 -19.89 23.11 7.74
C ASP A 244 -18.93 22.38 8.69
N PHE A 245 -18.44 21.20 8.29
CA PHE A 245 -17.47 20.43 9.07
C PHE A 245 -16.15 21.20 9.27
N ILE A 246 -15.58 21.78 8.21
CA ILE A 246 -14.33 22.56 8.30
C ILE A 246 -14.50 23.78 9.20
N ASN A 247 -15.60 24.53 9.06
CA ASN A 247 -15.87 25.68 9.91
C ASN A 247 -16.03 25.27 11.38
N THR A 248 -16.68 24.15 11.63
CA THR A 248 -16.83 23.58 12.97
C THR A 248 -15.49 23.17 13.58
N MET A 249 -14.60 22.55 12.79
CA MET A 249 -13.27 22.18 13.25
C MET A 249 -12.38 23.40 13.50
N LYS A 250 -12.55 24.50 12.74
CA LYS A 250 -11.87 25.79 13.01
C LYS A 250 -12.36 26.42 14.31
N GLU A 251 -13.67 26.41 14.55
CA GLU A 251 -14.25 26.90 15.81
C GLU A 251 -13.74 26.09 17.00
N LEU A 252 -13.75 24.75 16.90
CA LEU A 252 -13.18 23.87 17.93
C LEU A 252 -11.70 24.15 18.18
N LYS A 253 -10.89 24.35 17.12
CA LYS A 253 -9.47 24.73 17.25
C LYS A 253 -9.32 26.04 18.02
N SER A 254 -10.14 27.04 17.71
CA SER A 254 -10.14 28.33 18.41
C SER A 254 -10.52 28.19 19.89
N LEU A 255 -11.53 27.35 20.21
CA LEU A 255 -11.93 27.07 21.59
C LEU A 255 -10.81 26.36 22.37
N CYS A 256 -10.15 25.37 21.79
CA CYS A 256 -9.02 24.68 22.42
C CYS A 256 -7.85 25.66 22.68
N TYR A 257 -7.51 26.49 21.69
CA TYR A 257 -6.45 27.50 21.84
C TYR A 257 -6.75 28.45 23.00
N LYS A 258 -7.96 29.03 23.02
CA LYS A 258 -8.38 29.95 24.08
C LYS A 258 -8.32 29.30 25.46
N HIS A 259 -8.72 28.03 25.55
CA HIS A 259 -8.68 27.31 26.83
C HIS A 259 -7.25 27.02 27.29
N ILE A 260 -6.34 26.66 26.38
CA ILE A 260 -4.91 26.46 26.71
C ILE A 260 -4.27 27.78 27.14
N ASP A 261 -4.57 28.88 26.45
CA ASP A 261 -4.10 30.23 26.83
C ASP A 261 -4.58 30.60 28.25
N GLU A 262 -5.85 30.35 28.56
CA GLU A 262 -6.41 30.59 29.90
C GLU A 262 -5.77 29.73 31.01
N VAL A 263 -5.32 28.50 30.69
CA VAL A 263 -4.82 27.53 31.69
C VAL A 263 -3.29 27.55 31.81
N TYR A 264 -2.57 27.62 30.70
CA TYR A 264 -1.11 27.49 30.60
C TYR A 264 -0.41 28.73 30.01
N GLY A 265 -1.16 29.74 29.56
CA GLY A 265 -0.63 30.97 28.96
C GLY A 265 -0.44 30.91 27.45
N GLU A 266 -0.28 32.10 26.86
CA GLU A 266 -0.20 32.32 25.40
C GLU A 266 0.92 31.54 24.73
N GLU A 267 2.12 31.52 25.32
CA GLU A 267 3.30 30.82 24.77
C GLU A 267 3.01 29.32 24.54
N THR A 268 2.32 28.70 25.49
CA THR A 268 1.94 27.28 25.43
C THR A 268 0.81 27.05 24.42
N ALA A 269 -0.12 28.01 24.31
CA ALA A 269 -1.21 27.96 23.33
C ALA A 269 -0.70 28.05 21.88
N GLU A 270 0.31 28.89 21.63
CA GLU A 270 0.96 29.03 20.31
C GLU A 270 1.65 27.73 19.86
N LYS A 271 2.19 26.95 20.79
CA LYS A 271 2.79 25.62 20.53
C LYS A 271 1.74 24.52 20.29
N MET A 272 0.44 24.80 20.43
CA MET A 272 -0.62 23.79 20.28
C MET A 272 -0.67 23.22 18.86
N LYS A 273 -0.39 21.92 18.73
CA LYS A 273 -0.61 21.13 17.51
C LYS A 273 -2.05 20.62 17.48
N PHE A 274 -2.86 21.23 16.63
CA PHE A 274 -4.19 20.72 16.30
C PHE A 274 -4.10 19.78 15.08
N PRO A 275 -4.73 18.59 15.08
CA PRO A 275 -4.60 17.57 14.02
C PRO A 275 -5.44 17.90 12.76
N MET A 276 -5.38 19.15 12.32
CA MET A 276 -5.94 19.67 11.09
C MET A 276 -4.99 20.71 10.49
N ARG A 277 -4.63 20.56 9.22
CA ARG A 277 -3.76 21.47 8.47
C ARG A 277 -4.45 21.97 7.20
N CYS A 278 -4.07 23.16 6.75
CA CYS A 278 -4.48 23.72 5.46
C CYS A 278 -3.23 23.82 4.59
N GLU A 279 -3.21 23.11 3.47
CA GLU A 279 -2.13 23.12 2.49
C GLU A 279 -2.72 23.63 1.18
N GLY A 280 -2.48 24.91 0.88
CA GLY A 280 -3.10 25.61 -0.24
C GLY A 280 -4.64 25.57 -0.15
N SER A 281 -5.26 24.91 -1.13
CA SER A 281 -6.71 24.74 -1.25
C SER A 281 -7.22 23.43 -0.64
N THR A 282 -6.44 22.70 0.15
CA THR A 282 -6.86 21.42 0.75
C THR A 282 -6.74 21.45 2.26
N TRP A 283 -7.82 21.03 2.94
CA TRP A 283 -7.80 20.78 4.38
C TRP A 283 -7.54 19.31 4.63
N THR A 284 -6.53 19.00 5.43
CA THR A 284 -6.20 17.62 5.80
C THR A 284 -6.38 17.43 7.30
N ILE A 285 -7.13 16.40 7.70
CA ILE A 285 -7.26 15.97 9.09
C ILE A 285 -6.53 14.65 9.31
N TYR A 286 -5.96 14.47 10.51
CA TYR A 286 -5.13 13.31 10.87
C TYR A 286 -5.66 12.55 12.10
N PRO A 287 -6.93 12.12 12.11
CA PRO A 287 -7.47 11.38 13.25
C PRO A 287 -6.74 10.04 13.44
N LYS A 288 -6.45 9.70 14.71
CA LYS A 288 -5.79 8.45 15.12
C LYS A 288 -6.79 7.32 15.20
N LEU A 289 -6.43 6.13 14.72
CA LEU A 289 -7.19 4.94 15.05
C LEU A 289 -6.99 4.57 16.52
N MET A 290 -8.04 4.02 17.14
CA MET A 290 -7.90 3.40 18.46
C MET A 290 -7.06 2.15 18.30
N TYR A 291 -5.81 2.20 18.72
CA TYR A 291 -4.84 1.13 18.58
C TYR A 291 -4.34 0.69 19.96
N ASN A 292 -4.36 -0.62 20.24
CA ASN A 292 -3.72 -1.15 21.43
C ASN A 292 -2.31 -1.63 21.08
N LYS A 293 -1.29 -0.89 21.51
CA LYS A 293 0.12 -1.24 21.27
C LYS A 293 0.50 -2.60 21.86
N ALA A 294 -0.07 -2.98 23.00
CA ALA A 294 0.28 -4.24 23.67
C ALA A 294 -0.21 -5.49 22.90
N ASP A 295 -1.37 -5.38 22.24
CA ASP A 295 -2.00 -6.48 21.49
C ASP A 295 -1.77 -6.36 19.98
N GLU A 296 -1.10 -5.29 19.53
CA GLU A 296 -1.00 -4.86 18.12
C GLU A 296 -2.35 -4.80 17.37
N GLU A 297 -3.43 -4.51 18.11
CA GLU A 297 -4.80 -4.61 17.59
C GLU A 297 -5.41 -3.22 17.32
N ILE A 298 -5.96 -3.04 16.12
CA ILE A 298 -6.81 -1.88 15.78
C ILE A 298 -8.23 -2.12 16.31
N ARG A 299 -8.64 -1.32 17.29
CA ARG A 299 -9.98 -1.36 17.89
C ARG A 299 -11.02 -0.53 17.14
N THR A 300 -10.60 0.37 16.25
CA THR A 300 -11.52 1.11 15.37
C THR A 300 -12.16 0.14 14.37
N LEU A 301 -13.50 0.13 14.32
CA LEU A 301 -14.25 -0.78 13.46
C LEU A 301 -14.46 -0.17 12.07
N PHE A 302 -14.19 -0.97 11.04
CA PHE A 302 -14.36 -0.61 9.64
C PHE A 302 -15.56 -1.36 9.07
N TYR A 303 -16.51 -0.65 8.46
CA TYR A 303 -17.74 -1.21 7.92
C TYR A 303 -17.83 -0.93 6.43
N THR A 304 -18.26 -1.91 5.65
CA THR A 304 -18.69 -1.66 4.26
C THR A 304 -20.04 -0.95 4.22
N VAL A 305 -20.45 -0.51 3.03
CA VAL A 305 -21.81 0.00 2.76
C VAL A 305 -22.89 -1.03 3.14
N SER A 306 -22.60 -2.33 3.10
CA SER A 306 -23.51 -3.39 3.54
C SER A 306 -23.52 -3.65 5.05
N GLY A 307 -22.72 -2.90 5.83
CA GLY A 307 -22.58 -3.08 7.28
C GLY A 307 -21.67 -4.24 7.68
N LYS A 308 -20.95 -4.86 6.74
CA LYS A 308 -19.99 -5.93 7.04
C LYS A 308 -18.74 -5.33 7.67
N VAL A 309 -18.30 -5.88 8.81
CA VAL A 309 -17.03 -5.50 9.44
C VAL A 309 -15.85 -5.99 8.57
N MET A 310 -14.90 -5.11 8.32
CA MET A 310 -13.69 -5.33 7.54
C MET A 310 -12.45 -5.17 8.42
N ASP A 311 -11.37 -5.85 8.02
CA ASP A 311 -10.05 -5.62 8.62
C ASP A 311 -9.51 -4.26 8.12
N PRO A 312 -9.18 -3.32 9.03
CA PRO A 312 -8.57 -2.05 8.67
C PRO A 312 -7.28 -2.19 7.87
N LEU A 313 -6.45 -3.20 8.18
CA LEU A 313 -5.14 -3.40 7.53
C LEU A 313 -5.27 -3.70 6.04
N PHE A 314 -6.42 -4.19 5.58
CA PHE A 314 -6.70 -4.36 4.16
C PHE A 314 -6.60 -3.04 3.36
N TYR A 315 -6.83 -1.91 4.03
CA TYR A 315 -6.84 -0.56 3.44
C TYR A 315 -5.53 0.21 3.69
N LEU A 316 -4.52 -0.42 4.28
CA LEU A 316 -3.23 0.23 4.52
C LEU A 316 -2.61 0.65 3.18
N HIS A 317 -2.23 1.93 3.08
CA HIS A 317 -1.73 2.59 1.87
C HIS A 317 -2.70 2.61 0.67
N LYS A 318 -3.96 2.24 0.85
CA LYS A 318 -4.98 2.31 -0.20
C LYS A 318 -5.84 3.54 -0.05
N PHE A 319 -6.11 4.22 -1.15
CA PHE A 319 -7.12 5.27 -1.20
C PHE A 319 -8.51 4.66 -1.11
N CYS A 320 -9.35 5.24 -0.25
CA CYS A 320 -10.74 4.85 -0.11
C CYS A 320 -11.60 6.08 0.18
N GLN A 321 -12.89 6.00 -0.15
CA GLN A 321 -13.83 7.03 0.28
C GLN A 321 -14.42 6.61 1.62
N VAL A 322 -14.17 7.40 2.66
CA VAL A 322 -14.58 7.05 4.03
C VAL A 322 -15.51 8.10 4.60
N LYS A 323 -16.52 7.65 5.34
CA LYS A 323 -17.29 8.45 6.28
C LYS A 323 -17.00 7.91 7.66
N MET A 324 -16.49 8.73 8.56
CA MET A 324 -16.07 8.27 9.87
C MET A 324 -16.75 9.05 10.99
N THR A 325 -16.81 8.44 12.16
CA THR A 325 -17.20 9.12 13.40
C THR A 325 -15.93 9.33 14.22
N ILE A 326 -15.63 10.57 14.57
CA ILE A 326 -14.47 10.94 15.38
C ILE A 326 -14.89 11.35 16.78
N VAL A 327 -14.05 11.04 17.76
CA VAL A 327 -14.15 11.47 19.14
C VAL A 327 -13.02 12.46 19.39
N ILE A 328 -13.37 13.67 19.79
CA ILE A 328 -12.41 14.67 20.28
C ILE A 328 -12.22 14.34 21.77
N ASP A 329 -11.13 13.65 22.09
CA ASP A 329 -10.97 13.02 23.41
C ASP A 329 -10.41 14.01 24.43
N CYS A 330 -9.20 14.50 24.19
CA CYS A 330 -8.49 15.33 25.15
C CYS A 330 -7.44 16.23 24.51
N ILE A 331 -6.96 17.19 25.29
CA ILE A 331 -5.72 17.92 25.08
C ILE A 331 -4.66 17.26 25.98
N LEU A 332 -3.49 17.00 25.42
CA LEU A 332 -2.32 16.51 26.14
C LEU A 332 -1.22 17.56 26.08
N ASN A 333 -0.69 17.94 27.24
CA ASN A 333 0.52 18.72 27.38
C ASN A 333 1.68 17.78 27.76
N TYR A 334 2.77 17.84 26.99
CA TYR A 334 4.00 17.08 27.21
C TYR A 334 5.06 18.06 27.72
N ASP A 335 5.19 18.16 29.04
CA ASP A 335 6.28 18.84 29.76
C ASP A 335 6.70 20.21 29.16
N ASP A 336 5.70 21.06 28.87
CA ASP A 336 5.83 22.43 28.33
C ASP A 336 6.46 22.57 26.92
N GLU A 337 6.84 21.47 26.28
CA GLU A 337 7.42 21.48 24.93
C GLU A 337 6.35 21.38 23.84
N GLN A 338 5.31 20.57 24.07
CA GLN A 338 4.30 20.31 23.05
C GLN A 338 2.91 20.09 23.65
N VAL A 339 1.94 20.90 23.20
CA VAL A 339 0.52 20.65 23.44
C VAL A 339 -0.14 20.08 22.20
N SER A 340 -0.96 19.06 22.33
CA SER A 340 -1.66 18.46 21.19
C SER A 340 -3.09 18.06 21.52
N VAL A 341 -4.00 18.25 20.57
CA VAL A 341 -5.38 17.76 20.67
C VAL A 341 -5.46 16.36 20.08
N GLN A 342 -5.97 15.40 20.86
CA GLN A 342 -6.20 14.03 20.40
C GLN A 342 -7.59 13.88 19.77
N ILE A 343 -7.60 13.49 18.50
CA ILE A 343 -8.81 13.09 17.77
C ILE A 343 -8.68 11.61 17.44
N ASN A 344 -9.62 10.81 17.94
CA ASN A 344 -9.65 9.36 17.73
C ASN A 344 -10.81 8.97 16.80
N VAL A 345 -10.57 8.02 15.90
CA VAL A 345 -11.61 7.46 15.02
C VAL A 345 -12.36 6.35 15.75
N ASN A 346 -13.67 6.50 15.87
CA ASN A 346 -14.53 5.51 16.50
C ASN A 346 -14.95 4.40 15.52
N ASP A 347 -15.61 4.82 14.43
CA ASP A 347 -16.17 3.95 13.41
C ASP A 347 -15.86 4.53 12.03
N VAL A 348 -15.60 3.65 11.06
CA VAL A 348 -15.31 4.02 9.67
C VAL A 348 -16.25 3.28 8.74
N TYR A 349 -16.98 4.01 7.91
CA TYR A 349 -17.77 3.46 6.81
C TYR A 349 -16.99 3.65 5.51
N ILE A 350 -16.63 2.55 4.88
CA ILE A 350 -15.83 2.53 3.67
C ILE A 350 -16.70 2.27 2.46
N LYS A 351 -16.52 3.12 1.47
CA LYS A 351 -16.89 2.86 0.09
C LYS A 351 -15.59 2.64 -0.70
N PRO A 352 -15.32 1.41 -1.17
CA PRO A 352 -14.21 1.16 -2.07
C PRO A 352 -14.34 2.09 -3.27
N LEU A 353 -13.25 2.73 -3.66
CA LEU A 353 -13.15 3.29 -5.01
C LEU A 353 -13.06 2.07 -5.93
N GLY A 354 -14.05 1.86 -6.80
CA GLY A 354 -13.99 0.75 -7.75
C GLY A 354 -12.73 0.87 -8.61
N ASP A 355 -12.16 -0.25 -9.03
CA ASP A 355 -10.91 -0.27 -9.82
C ASP A 355 -11.03 0.61 -11.08
N ASP A 356 -12.23 0.74 -11.65
CA ASP A 356 -12.52 1.62 -12.80
C ASP A 356 -12.40 3.13 -12.51
N GLN A 357 -12.44 3.54 -11.24
CA GLN A 357 -12.24 4.94 -10.82
C GLN A 357 -10.79 5.25 -10.44
N ILE A 358 -9.91 4.24 -10.44
CA ILE A 358 -8.47 4.47 -10.41
C ILE A 358 -8.07 4.88 -11.83
N HIS A 359 -8.06 6.20 -12.04
CA HIS A 359 -7.82 6.90 -13.30
C HIS A 359 -6.88 6.17 -14.29
N ARG A 360 -7.41 5.61 -15.39
CA ARG A 360 -6.64 5.32 -16.61
C ARG A 360 -6.22 6.64 -17.26
N LEU A 361 -4.93 6.97 -17.22
CA LEU A 361 -4.40 8.21 -17.82
C LEU A 361 -4.07 8.09 -19.32
N VAL A 362 -3.91 6.86 -19.83
CA VAL A 362 -3.70 6.59 -21.25
C VAL A 362 -4.92 5.84 -21.78
N SER A 363 -5.86 6.57 -22.38
CA SER A 363 -6.75 5.97 -23.37
C SER A 363 -5.95 5.93 -24.66
N LEU A 364 -5.71 4.76 -25.24
CA LEU A 364 -5.21 4.67 -26.60
C LEU A 364 -6.21 5.45 -27.47
N SER A 365 -5.75 6.46 -28.19
CA SER A 365 -6.59 7.14 -29.18
C SER A 365 -6.81 6.16 -30.33
N ASP A 366 -8.05 6.01 -30.77
CA ASP A 366 -8.45 5.12 -31.88
C ASP A 366 -7.61 5.36 -33.16
N ASP A 367 -6.99 6.54 -33.30
CA ASP A 367 -6.09 6.93 -34.39
C ASP A 367 -4.73 6.18 -34.42
N GLU A 368 -4.39 5.34 -33.44
CA GLU A 368 -3.12 4.58 -33.40
C GLU A 368 -3.24 3.10 -33.82
N GLU A 369 -4.45 2.57 -34.07
CA GLU A 369 -4.64 1.16 -34.50
C GLU A 369 -4.44 0.93 -36.01
N GLU A 370 -4.42 1.97 -36.85
CA GLU A 370 -4.38 1.82 -38.32
C GLU A 370 -2.98 1.62 -38.94
N GLU A 371 -1.87 1.74 -38.20
CA GLU A 371 -0.51 1.73 -38.80
C GLU A 371 0.21 0.36 -38.82
N ASN A 372 -0.42 -0.73 -38.34
CA ASN A 372 0.20 -2.07 -38.34
C ASN A 372 -0.21 -2.98 -39.53
N GLU A 373 -0.83 -2.44 -40.58
CA GLU A 373 -1.16 -3.23 -41.78
C GLU A 373 -0.13 -3.02 -42.90
N TYR A 374 0.89 -3.87 -42.94
CA TYR A 374 1.73 -4.06 -44.14
C TYR A 374 2.09 -5.54 -44.33
N GLY A 375 1.55 -6.13 -45.41
CA GLY A 375 2.07 -7.34 -46.05
C GLY A 375 1.03 -8.37 -46.54
N PRO A 376 0.59 -8.31 -47.81
CA PRO A 376 -0.37 -9.26 -48.40
C PRO A 376 0.32 -10.46 -49.05
N GLU A 377 -0.37 -11.61 -49.06
CA GLU A 377 -0.62 -12.52 -50.20
C GLU A 377 -0.81 -14.00 -49.81
N ALA A 378 -1.88 -14.57 -50.38
CA ALA A 378 -2.01 -15.94 -50.91
C ALA A 378 -2.77 -17.04 -50.11
N ILE A 379 -4.05 -17.16 -50.52
CA ILE A 379 -4.78 -18.38 -50.97
C ILE A 379 -5.74 -19.08 -49.99
N GLU A 380 -7.03 -18.80 -50.24
CA GLU A 380 -8.18 -19.70 -50.38
C GLU A 380 -8.15 -21.11 -49.74
N ALA A 381 -9.14 -21.44 -48.90
CA ALA A 381 -10.39 -22.09 -49.33
C ALA A 381 -11.20 -22.66 -48.13
N TYR A 382 -12.52 -22.78 -48.34
CA TYR A 382 -13.53 -23.57 -47.61
C TYR A 382 -14.22 -23.00 -46.35
N TRP A 383 -15.44 -22.50 -46.57
CA TRP A 383 -16.59 -22.66 -45.66
C TRP A 383 -17.56 -23.69 -46.26
N PRO A 384 -18.44 -24.32 -45.44
CA PRO A 384 -19.84 -23.96 -45.61
C PRO A 384 -20.65 -23.80 -44.29
N GLN A 385 -21.36 -22.66 -44.25
CA GLN A 385 -22.76 -22.39 -43.89
C GLN A 385 -23.53 -23.32 -42.92
N GLY A 386 -24.27 -22.67 -42.00
CA GLY A 386 -25.57 -23.17 -41.55
C GLY A 386 -26.27 -22.39 -40.42
N LEU A 387 -27.18 -21.47 -40.79
CA LEU A 387 -28.50 -21.16 -40.17
C LEU A 387 -28.52 -20.53 -38.74
N LEU A 388 -29.35 -19.57 -38.31
CA LEU A 388 -30.60 -18.97 -38.78
C LEU A 388 -30.85 -17.67 -37.95
N TYR A 389 -31.32 -16.60 -38.60
CA TYR A 389 -31.92 -15.36 -38.03
C TYR A 389 -33.41 -15.62 -37.66
N PRO A 390 -34.12 -14.77 -36.84
CA PRO A 390 -34.52 -13.39 -37.20
C PRO A 390 -34.48 -12.37 -36.04
N LEU A 391 -34.06 -11.11 -36.20
CA LEU A 391 -34.56 -9.99 -37.02
C LEU A 391 -35.90 -9.40 -36.52
N PHE A 392 -35.82 -8.23 -35.87
CA PHE A 392 -36.87 -7.21 -35.88
C PHE A 392 -36.20 -5.84 -36.07
N GLN A 393 -36.48 -5.23 -37.22
CA GLN A 393 -36.06 -3.89 -37.63
C GLN A 393 -36.99 -2.83 -37.01
N SER A 394 -36.42 -1.70 -36.55
CA SER A 394 -37.17 -0.45 -36.35
C SER A 394 -36.97 0.45 -37.56
N THR A 395 -38.08 0.92 -38.14
CA THR A 395 -38.12 1.84 -39.27
C THR A 395 -37.96 3.29 -38.79
N GLN A 396 -36.96 3.99 -39.34
CA GLN A 396 -36.90 5.45 -39.38
C GLN A 396 -37.88 5.99 -40.44
N ARG A 397 -38.54 7.09 -40.11
CA ARG A 397 -39.19 8.00 -41.07
C ARG A 397 -38.74 9.41 -40.71
N ASP A 398 -37.95 10.00 -41.60
CA ASP A 398 -37.73 11.44 -41.67
C ASP A 398 -38.80 12.05 -42.57
N SER A 399 -39.36 13.17 -42.14
CA SER A 399 -40.07 14.12 -42.99
C SER A 399 -39.78 15.52 -42.48
N ASP A 400 -39.28 16.33 -43.39
CA ASP A 400 -38.86 17.72 -43.23
C ASP A 400 -40.00 18.70 -42.94
N GLU A 401 -39.54 19.87 -42.46
CA GLU A 401 -40.09 21.22 -42.67
C GLU A 401 -41.25 21.78 -41.82
N SER A 402 -40.82 22.72 -40.95
CA SER A 402 -41.23 24.15 -40.94
C SER A 402 -42.25 24.66 -39.91
N ASN A 403 -41.78 25.72 -39.24
CA ASN A 403 -42.46 26.94 -38.80
C ASN A 403 -43.39 26.99 -37.56
N ALA A 404 -43.03 28.00 -36.74
CA ALA A 404 -43.87 28.97 -36.03
C ALA A 404 -44.50 28.63 -34.68
N ASP A 405 -44.02 29.37 -33.69
CA ASP A 405 -44.72 30.14 -32.64
C ASP A 405 -45.84 29.53 -31.77
N ASP A 406 -45.62 29.79 -30.48
CA ASP A 406 -46.55 30.19 -29.42
C ASP A 406 -47.43 29.18 -28.66
N THR A 407 -47.22 29.25 -27.34
CA THR A 407 -48.15 29.08 -26.20
C THR A 407 -49.19 27.95 -26.19
N SER A 408 -49.07 27.05 -25.20
CA SER A 408 -49.96 27.02 -24.01
C SER A 408 -50.03 25.66 -23.30
N GLU A 409 -50.23 25.79 -21.99
CA GLU A 409 -50.61 24.87 -20.91
C GLU A 409 -51.11 23.43 -21.15
N ARG A 410 -50.78 22.61 -20.14
CA ARG A 410 -51.43 21.36 -19.63
C ARG A 410 -51.25 20.06 -20.43
N CYS A 411 -50.54 19.11 -19.81
CA CYS A 411 -51.19 17.97 -19.14
C CYS A 411 -50.21 17.18 -18.24
N ILE A 412 -50.59 17.05 -16.97
CA ILE A 412 -50.08 16.07 -16.01
C ILE A 412 -50.78 14.73 -16.30
N GLN A 413 -50.04 13.63 -16.43
CA GLN A 413 -50.28 12.39 -15.65
C GLN A 413 -49.32 11.23 -16.00
N LYS A 414 -48.66 10.75 -14.92
CA LYS A 414 -48.42 9.34 -14.55
C LYS A 414 -47.51 8.47 -15.42
N ALA A 415 -46.28 8.28 -14.93
CA ALA A 415 -45.66 6.96 -14.86
C ALA A 415 -45.04 6.79 -13.47
N GLY A 416 -45.59 5.86 -12.68
CA GLY A 416 -45.10 5.54 -11.34
C GLY A 416 -43.90 4.60 -11.41
N VAL A 417 -42.78 5.00 -10.81
CA VAL A 417 -41.64 4.12 -10.57
C VAL A 417 -41.76 3.57 -9.15
N VAL A 418 -41.86 2.24 -9.05
CA VAL A 418 -41.84 1.50 -7.78
C VAL A 418 -40.39 1.44 -7.30
N SER A 419 -40.03 2.25 -6.30
CA SER A 419 -38.74 2.13 -5.60
C SER A 419 -38.84 1.06 -4.50
N LYS A 420 -38.06 -0.02 -4.62
CA LYS A 420 -37.86 -1.00 -3.53
C LYS A 420 -37.07 -0.32 -2.39
N LYS A 421 -37.70 -0.14 -1.22
CA LYS A 421 -37.02 0.24 0.03
C LYS A 421 -36.18 -0.93 0.53
N ILE A 422 -34.89 -0.69 0.77
CA ILE A 422 -34.01 -1.58 1.54
C ILE A 422 -34.29 -1.30 3.03
N LEU A 423 -34.72 -2.32 3.77
CA LEU A 423 -34.93 -2.25 5.21
C LEU A 423 -33.59 -2.41 5.94
N LEU A 424 -33.07 -1.34 6.54
CA LEU A 424 -32.03 -1.42 7.56
C LEU A 424 -32.67 -1.79 8.91
N GLY A 425 -31.97 -2.58 9.73
CA GLY A 425 -32.47 -3.07 11.01
C GLY A 425 -32.85 -1.94 11.98
N LYS A 426 -33.82 -2.20 12.87
CA LYS A 426 -34.50 -1.22 13.75
C LYS A 426 -33.59 -0.39 14.69
N ASN A 427 -32.30 -0.72 14.81
CA ASN A 427 -31.35 -0.05 15.70
C ASN A 427 -30.26 0.74 14.95
N SER A 428 -30.40 0.93 13.63
CA SER A 428 -29.45 1.76 12.87
C SER A 428 -29.70 3.25 13.12
N PRO A 429 -28.67 4.05 13.49
CA PRO A 429 -28.79 5.51 13.63
C PRO A 429 -29.02 6.24 12.30
N PHE A 430 -29.18 5.51 11.18
CA PHE A 430 -29.35 6.06 9.84
C PHE A 430 -30.74 5.81 9.23
N ASN A 431 -31.72 5.38 10.02
CA ASN A 431 -33.08 5.06 9.53
C ASN A 431 -33.84 6.25 8.94
N ASP A 432 -33.39 7.50 9.16
CA ASP A 432 -34.10 8.71 8.75
C ASP A 432 -33.53 9.41 7.49
N ILE A 433 -32.62 8.78 6.74
CA ILE A 433 -32.03 9.40 5.53
C ILE A 433 -32.45 8.63 4.26
N PRO A 434 -33.29 9.20 3.37
CA PRO A 434 -33.59 8.57 2.09
C PRO A 434 -32.35 8.60 1.18
N ILE A 435 -31.91 7.42 0.73
CA ILE A 435 -30.92 7.27 -0.33
C ILE A 435 -31.67 7.36 -1.67
N VAL A 436 -31.49 8.45 -2.40
CA VAL A 436 -31.97 8.60 -3.77
C VAL A 436 -30.84 8.19 -4.71
N VAL A 437 -31.06 7.14 -5.51
CA VAL A 437 -30.20 6.81 -6.65
C VAL A 437 -30.72 7.60 -7.83
N ALA A 438 -30.07 8.71 -8.16
CA ALA A 438 -30.30 9.45 -9.40
C ALA A 438 -29.34 8.91 -10.47
N ASN A 439 -29.89 8.58 -11.64
CA ASN A 439 -29.10 8.30 -12.85
C ASN A 439 -28.24 9.52 -13.17
N MET A 440 -26.93 9.33 -13.24
CA MET A 440 -25.94 10.36 -13.52
C MET A 440 -25.23 9.99 -14.82
N MET A 441 -25.83 10.37 -15.95
CA MET A 441 -25.09 10.71 -17.17
C MET A 441 -24.81 12.20 -17.11
N CYS A 442 -23.61 12.61 -17.51
CA CYS A 442 -22.98 13.92 -17.33
C CYS A 442 -22.45 14.19 -15.91
N TRP A 443 -21.13 14.04 -15.75
CA TRP A 443 -20.17 14.94 -15.08
C TRP A 443 -18.88 14.16 -14.80
N MET A 444 -17.81 14.41 -15.57
CA MET A 444 -16.45 13.90 -15.33
C MET A 444 -15.51 15.09 -15.08
N PRO A 445 -15.05 15.35 -13.84
CA PRO A 445 -13.95 16.27 -13.59
C PRO A 445 -12.71 15.50 -13.08
N ASN A 446 -11.54 15.81 -13.65
CA ASN A 446 -10.19 15.30 -13.35
C ASN A 446 -9.69 14.09 -14.15
N MET A 447 -9.51 14.27 -15.45
CA MET A 447 -8.40 13.62 -16.16
C MET A 447 -7.14 14.48 -15.98
N MET A 448 -6.02 13.86 -15.61
CA MET A 448 -4.71 14.52 -15.66
C MET A 448 -4.46 14.85 -17.14
N LYS A 449 -4.34 16.15 -17.46
CA LYS A 449 -4.22 16.59 -18.85
C LYS A 449 -2.79 16.33 -19.31
N LEU A 450 -2.64 15.48 -20.32
CA LEU A 450 -1.36 15.27 -21.00
C LEU A 450 -0.93 16.57 -21.69
N THR A 451 0.31 17.01 -21.45
CA THR A 451 0.90 18.08 -22.24
C THR A 451 1.28 17.50 -23.59
N SER A 452 0.61 17.96 -24.65
CA SER A 452 0.90 17.53 -26.02
C SER A 452 2.37 17.81 -26.37
N LEU A 453 3.07 16.79 -26.85
CA LEU A 453 4.48 16.84 -27.27
C LEU A 453 4.70 17.55 -28.61
N ILE A 454 4.15 18.74 -28.79
CA ILE A 454 4.54 19.58 -29.94
C ILE A 454 5.72 20.41 -29.44
N SER A 455 6.89 20.30 -30.07
CA SER A 455 8.16 20.93 -29.65
C SER A 455 8.06 22.42 -29.28
N HIS A 456 7.05 23.15 -29.77
CA HIS A 456 6.75 24.53 -29.42
C HIS A 456 6.00 24.73 -28.08
N THR A 457 5.67 23.67 -27.34
CA THR A 457 4.90 23.76 -26.08
C THR A 457 5.76 24.07 -24.86
N PHE A 458 7.03 23.68 -24.85
CA PHE A 458 7.96 24.03 -23.77
C PHE A 458 8.53 25.41 -24.04
N THR A 459 7.96 26.41 -23.39
CA THR A 459 8.48 27.78 -23.40
C THR A 459 8.57 28.27 -21.95
N LYS A 460 9.42 29.27 -21.69
CA LYS A 460 9.51 29.95 -20.38
C LYS A 460 8.15 30.46 -19.87
N ASN A 461 7.18 30.66 -20.78
CA ASN A 461 5.83 31.08 -20.42
C ASN A 461 4.92 29.94 -19.96
N ASN A 462 5.20 28.70 -20.39
CA ASN A 462 4.35 27.54 -20.16
C ASN A 462 4.87 26.64 -19.03
N VAL A 463 6.18 26.62 -18.78
CA VAL A 463 6.78 25.93 -17.62
C VAL A 463 6.96 26.93 -16.49
N ILE A 464 6.47 26.58 -15.31
CA ILE A 464 6.55 27.41 -14.10
C ILE A 464 7.42 26.67 -13.09
N PHE A 465 8.50 27.32 -12.67
CA PHE A 465 9.26 26.93 -11.50
C PHE A 465 8.65 27.64 -10.29
N GLU A 466 8.17 26.88 -9.31
CA GLU A 466 7.64 27.44 -8.08
C GLU A 466 8.78 27.87 -7.15
N GLU A 467 8.44 28.66 -6.13
CA GLU A 467 9.38 29.04 -5.09
C GLU A 467 9.96 27.79 -4.42
N ALA A 468 11.27 27.81 -4.19
CA ALA A 468 11.97 26.71 -3.56
C ALA A 468 11.40 26.45 -2.15
N CYS A 469 11.22 25.18 -1.82
CA CYS A 469 10.76 24.75 -0.51
C CYS A 469 11.66 23.66 0.05
N MET A 470 11.92 23.72 1.35
CA MET A 470 12.68 22.68 2.05
C MET A 470 11.78 21.48 2.33
N ASP A 471 12.22 20.29 1.95
CA ASP A 471 11.55 19.06 2.36
C ASP A 471 11.90 18.67 3.81
N GLN A 472 11.30 17.59 4.30
CA GLN A 472 11.53 17.09 5.66
C GLN A 472 12.97 16.65 5.95
N TYR A 473 13.83 16.55 4.93
CA TYR A 473 15.25 16.20 5.04
C TYR A 473 16.16 17.40 4.80
N PHE A 474 15.61 18.61 4.80
CA PHE A 474 16.34 19.84 4.47
C PHE A 474 16.94 19.82 3.06
N VAL A 475 16.33 19.07 2.13
CA VAL A 475 16.68 19.16 0.71
C VAL A 475 15.79 20.22 0.08
N GLU A 476 16.42 21.22 -0.54
CA GLU A 476 15.71 22.27 -1.24
C GLU A 476 15.09 21.70 -2.52
N ARG A 477 13.80 21.95 -2.74
CA ARG A 477 13.07 21.49 -3.92
C ARG A 477 12.41 22.65 -4.62
N ILE A 478 12.55 22.69 -5.93
CA ILE A 478 11.91 23.66 -6.83
C ILE A 478 10.84 22.90 -7.63
N PRO A 479 9.55 22.95 -7.23
CA PRO A 479 8.49 22.27 -7.97
C PRO A 479 8.35 22.81 -9.39
N ILE A 480 8.13 21.92 -10.36
CA ILE A 480 7.93 22.27 -11.76
C ILE A 480 6.46 22.03 -12.12
N LYS A 481 5.81 23.05 -12.67
CA LYS A 481 4.42 23.02 -13.13
C LYS A 481 4.29 23.48 -14.57
N ALA A 482 3.16 23.15 -15.18
CA ALA A 482 2.82 23.57 -16.53
C ALA A 482 1.53 24.40 -16.54
N LYS A 483 1.48 25.45 -17.37
CA LYS A 483 0.24 26.10 -17.77
C LYS A 483 -0.42 25.25 -18.84
N HIS A 484 -1.59 24.67 -18.55
CA HIS A 484 -2.34 23.92 -19.56
C HIS A 484 -3.20 24.89 -20.38
N GLY A 485 -3.14 24.81 -21.71
CA GLY A 485 -3.81 25.74 -22.64
C GLY A 485 -5.35 25.72 -22.65
N LEU A 486 -6.00 24.92 -21.78
CA LEU A 486 -7.45 24.68 -21.80
C LEU A 486 -8.18 25.24 -20.56
N GLY A 487 -8.08 26.55 -20.35
CA GLY A 487 -9.13 27.36 -19.71
C GLY A 487 -9.09 27.56 -18.19
N GLU A 488 -8.19 26.90 -17.46
CA GLU A 488 -8.01 27.15 -16.03
C GLU A 488 -6.62 27.77 -15.84
N ASN A 489 -6.55 29.05 -15.45
CA ASN A 489 -5.30 29.79 -15.19
C ASN A 489 -4.46 29.22 -14.01
N LYS A 490 -4.73 27.99 -13.58
CA LYS A 490 -4.03 27.32 -12.48
C LYS A 490 -2.95 26.40 -13.05
N PRO A 491 -1.68 26.59 -12.67
CA PRO A 491 -0.60 25.69 -13.02
C PRO A 491 -0.88 24.27 -12.52
N GLY A 492 -0.75 23.28 -13.41
CA GLY A 492 -0.89 21.85 -13.11
C GLY A 492 0.47 21.15 -13.10
N LYS A 493 0.47 19.84 -12.79
CA LYS A 493 1.68 19.02 -12.91
C LYS A 493 2.13 18.95 -14.36
N LEU A 494 3.43 19.08 -14.61
CA LEU A 494 3.97 18.88 -15.94
C LEU A 494 4.04 17.38 -16.26
N VAL A 495 3.14 16.89 -17.11
CA VAL A 495 3.07 15.48 -17.52
C VAL A 495 3.30 15.35 -19.03
N ILE A 496 4.25 14.51 -19.40
CA ILE A 496 4.67 14.24 -20.78
C ILE A 496 4.38 12.77 -21.09
N ALA A 497 3.60 12.48 -22.13
CA ALA A 497 3.42 11.11 -22.61
C ALA A 497 4.54 10.75 -23.58
N SER A 498 5.26 9.65 -23.39
CA SER A 498 6.28 9.21 -24.35
C SER A 498 5.62 8.61 -25.61
N PRO A 499 6.35 8.53 -26.74
CA PRO A 499 6.04 7.55 -27.78
C PRO A 499 6.28 6.12 -27.27
N PHE A 500 6.00 5.11 -28.11
CA PHE A 500 6.37 3.73 -27.84
C PHE A 500 7.89 3.54 -28.00
N LEU A 501 8.60 3.60 -26.89
CA LEU A 501 10.06 3.50 -26.83
C LEU A 501 10.49 2.06 -26.57
N PHE A 502 11.68 1.71 -27.05
CA PHE A 502 12.32 0.47 -26.65
C PHE A 502 12.88 0.62 -25.22
N SER A 503 12.81 -0.44 -24.42
CA SER A 503 13.39 -0.53 -23.09
C SER A 503 14.18 -1.82 -22.93
N LEU A 504 15.27 -1.74 -22.14
CA LEU A 504 16.04 -2.91 -21.73
C LEU A 504 15.36 -3.70 -20.58
N GLY A 505 14.14 -3.31 -20.21
CA GLY A 505 13.42 -3.89 -19.08
C GLY A 505 13.72 -3.16 -17.78
N VAL A 506 13.05 -3.60 -16.72
CA VAL A 506 13.32 -3.11 -15.36
C VAL A 506 14.70 -3.61 -14.96
N GLN A 507 15.53 -2.75 -14.37
CA GLN A 507 16.85 -3.07 -13.87
C GLN A 507 16.94 -2.77 -12.38
N THR A 508 17.62 -3.62 -11.63
CA THR A 508 17.95 -3.35 -10.22
C THR A 508 19.11 -2.37 -10.12
N ASN A 509 18.94 -1.34 -9.29
CA ASN A 509 20.06 -0.51 -8.86
C ASN A 509 20.62 -1.10 -7.55
N LEU A 510 21.90 -1.44 -7.55
CA LEU A 510 22.58 -1.97 -6.38
C LEU A 510 23.56 -0.94 -5.82
N LYS A 511 23.65 -0.84 -4.49
CA LYS A 511 24.73 -0.14 -3.78
C LYS A 511 25.22 -1.05 -2.68
N ASP A 512 26.50 -1.39 -2.69
CA ASP A 512 27.12 -2.33 -1.74
C ASP A 512 26.44 -3.72 -1.67
N GLY A 513 25.82 -4.14 -2.78
CA GLY A 513 25.08 -5.41 -2.90
C GLY A 513 23.60 -5.32 -2.52
N ASP A 514 23.15 -4.22 -1.91
CA ASP A 514 21.76 -4.00 -1.52
C ASP A 514 20.97 -3.29 -2.63
N ILE A 515 19.70 -3.67 -2.80
CA ILE A 515 18.79 -3.07 -3.78
C ILE A 515 18.35 -1.69 -3.27
N ILE A 516 18.91 -0.63 -3.87
CA ILE A 516 18.55 0.77 -3.58
C ILE A 516 17.38 1.29 -4.44
N GLY A 517 16.91 0.48 -5.38
CA GLY A 517 15.71 0.73 -6.16
C GLY A 517 15.79 0.11 -7.56
N TYR A 518 14.93 0.60 -8.44
CA TYR A 518 14.82 0.08 -9.80
C TYR A 518 14.88 1.22 -10.82
N THR A 519 15.50 0.95 -11.97
CA THR A 519 15.51 1.83 -13.13
C THR A 519 14.84 1.17 -14.32
N LEU A 520 14.34 2.00 -15.23
CA LEU A 520 13.84 1.60 -16.54
C LEU A 520 14.63 2.42 -17.57
N PRO A 521 15.76 1.91 -18.10
CA PRO A 521 16.53 2.58 -19.14
C PRO A 521 15.78 2.53 -20.48
N LEU A 522 15.76 3.68 -21.15
CA LEU A 522 15.00 3.89 -22.38
C LEU A 522 15.90 4.51 -23.44
N PRO A 523 16.53 3.70 -24.30
CA PRO A 523 17.08 4.20 -25.55
C PRO A 523 15.96 4.91 -26.32
N LEU A 524 16.15 6.18 -26.65
CA LEU A 524 15.08 6.98 -27.26
C LEU A 524 14.71 6.49 -28.67
N TRP A 525 15.57 5.72 -29.32
CA TRP A 525 15.30 5.07 -30.60
C TRP A 525 16.19 3.82 -30.79
N GLY A 526 15.90 3.02 -31.82
CA GLY A 526 16.77 1.93 -32.26
C GLY A 526 17.82 2.44 -33.24
N ASP A 527 17.88 1.85 -34.43
CA ASP A 527 18.85 2.25 -35.46
C ASP A 527 18.58 3.63 -36.07
N LYS A 528 17.30 4.02 -36.19
CA LYS A 528 16.87 5.32 -36.74
C LYS A 528 15.71 5.89 -35.93
N PRO A 529 15.76 7.18 -35.53
CA PRO A 529 14.66 7.80 -34.81
C PRO A 529 13.47 8.06 -35.74
N THR A 530 12.25 7.84 -35.24
CA THR A 530 11.04 8.36 -35.89
C THR A 530 10.88 9.86 -35.59
N GLN A 531 10.00 10.56 -36.30
CA GLN A 531 9.71 11.97 -36.00
C GLN A 531 9.17 12.13 -34.57
N LYS A 532 8.34 11.19 -34.09
CA LYS A 532 7.81 11.20 -32.71
C LYS A 532 8.93 11.05 -31.67
N ASP A 533 9.94 10.23 -31.96
CA ASP A 533 11.11 10.07 -31.09
C ASP A 533 11.95 11.35 -31.04
N LEU A 534 12.17 11.99 -32.20
CA LEU A 534 12.86 13.28 -32.28
C LEU A 534 12.10 14.38 -31.55
N ASP A 535 10.78 14.46 -31.71
CA ASP A 535 9.95 15.46 -31.04
C ASP A 535 10.00 15.27 -29.52
N PHE A 536 9.94 14.03 -29.05
CA PHE A 536 10.07 13.70 -27.64
C PHE A 536 11.46 14.04 -27.08
N TYR A 537 12.52 13.71 -27.81
CA TYR A 537 13.89 14.07 -27.44
C TYR A 537 14.12 15.58 -27.40
N ASN A 538 13.65 16.31 -28.41
CA ASN A 538 13.75 17.76 -28.48
C ASN A 538 12.98 18.41 -27.32
N ALA A 539 11.80 17.88 -26.97
CA ALA A 539 11.06 18.32 -25.79
C ALA A 539 11.84 18.11 -24.48
N LEU A 540 12.51 16.96 -24.32
CA LEU A 540 13.35 16.71 -23.15
C LEU A 540 14.59 17.62 -23.11
N LYS A 541 15.19 17.93 -24.26
CA LYS A 541 16.29 18.89 -24.38
C LYS A 541 15.87 20.31 -24.01
N GLU A 542 14.74 20.76 -24.53
CA GLU A 542 14.21 22.09 -24.20
C GLU A 542 13.89 22.19 -22.71
N LEU A 543 13.32 21.15 -22.12
CA LEU A 543 13.10 21.10 -20.67
C LEU A 543 14.42 21.13 -19.88
N LYS A 544 15.45 20.39 -20.30
CA LYS A 544 16.79 20.43 -19.70
C LYS A 544 17.37 21.85 -19.77
N HIS A 545 17.22 22.53 -20.89
CA HIS A 545 17.65 23.92 -21.08
C HIS A 545 16.89 24.88 -20.15
N LEU A 546 15.56 24.77 -20.06
CA LEU A 546 14.75 25.60 -19.17
C LEU A 546 15.11 25.40 -17.68
N CYS A 547 15.40 24.16 -17.25
CA CYS A 547 15.87 23.90 -15.90
C CYS A 547 17.25 24.54 -15.64
N TYR A 548 18.17 24.44 -16.61
CA TYR A 548 19.49 25.07 -16.54
C TYR A 548 19.37 26.60 -16.44
N GLU A 549 18.61 27.24 -17.34
CA GLU A 549 18.40 28.70 -17.32
C GLU A 549 17.81 29.18 -16.00
N HIS A 550 16.87 28.42 -15.42
CA HIS A 550 16.30 28.76 -14.12
C HIS A 550 17.34 28.68 -13.00
N LEU A 551 18.18 27.64 -12.98
CA LEU A 551 19.24 27.52 -12.00
C LEU A 551 20.32 28.60 -12.18
N ASP A 552 20.69 28.93 -13.42
CA ASP A 552 21.66 29.97 -13.72
C ASP A 552 21.16 31.36 -13.29
N GLU A 553 19.88 31.66 -13.57
CA GLU A 553 19.26 32.95 -13.23
C GLU A 553 19.17 33.18 -11.71
N TYR A 554 18.85 32.13 -10.92
CA TYR A 554 18.56 32.28 -9.48
C TYR A 554 19.70 31.83 -8.55
N TYR A 555 20.51 30.88 -8.99
CA TYR A 555 21.58 30.27 -8.18
C TYR A 555 22.99 30.42 -8.80
N GLY A 556 23.08 30.88 -10.05
CA GLY A 556 24.32 31.14 -10.77
C GLY A 556 24.87 29.94 -11.56
N SER A 557 25.70 30.24 -12.56
CA SER A 557 26.21 29.27 -13.54
C SER A 557 26.96 28.10 -12.91
N GLY A 558 27.71 28.34 -11.84
CA GLY A 558 28.47 27.29 -11.15
C GLY A 558 27.59 26.18 -10.57
N LEU A 559 26.35 26.49 -10.16
CA LEU A 559 25.38 25.48 -9.71
C LEU A 559 24.66 24.85 -10.91
N ALA A 560 24.27 25.67 -11.91
CA ALA A 560 23.58 25.21 -13.10
C ALA A 560 24.40 24.19 -13.93
N GLU A 561 25.72 24.40 -14.03
CA GLU A 561 26.65 23.51 -14.73
C GLU A 561 26.78 22.13 -14.06
N LYS A 562 26.53 22.04 -12.75
CA LYS A 562 26.49 20.76 -12.01
C LYS A 562 25.16 20.03 -12.14
N MET A 563 24.17 20.59 -12.83
CA MET A 563 22.83 20.01 -12.90
C MET A 563 22.85 18.63 -13.57
N GLU A 564 22.41 17.62 -12.81
CA GLU A 564 22.18 16.29 -13.31
C GLU A 564 20.77 16.19 -13.93
N PHE A 565 20.75 15.97 -15.24
CA PHE A 565 19.54 15.63 -15.96
C PHE A 565 19.56 14.14 -16.34
N PRO A 566 18.49 13.38 -16.07
CA PRO A 566 18.39 11.93 -16.34
C PRO A 566 18.35 11.52 -17.84
N LEU A 567 18.79 12.39 -18.74
CA LEU A 567 18.98 12.12 -20.17
C LEU A 567 20.49 12.11 -20.43
N VAL A 568 21.03 10.93 -20.70
CA VAL A 568 22.46 10.72 -20.97
C VAL A 568 22.68 10.74 -22.47
N GLU A 569 23.57 11.62 -22.91
CA GLU A 569 23.96 11.78 -24.30
C GLU A 569 25.46 11.52 -24.41
N LYS A 570 25.83 10.49 -25.15
CA LYS A 570 27.23 10.16 -25.46
C LYS A 570 27.44 10.29 -26.96
N GLU A 571 28.57 10.84 -27.37
CA GLU A 571 28.89 11.03 -28.78
C GLU A 571 28.90 9.68 -29.52
N GLY A 572 28.08 9.56 -30.57
CA GLY A 572 27.94 8.33 -31.35
C GLY A 572 27.00 7.27 -30.76
N GLU A 573 26.44 7.47 -29.57
CA GLU A 573 25.45 6.56 -28.98
C GLU A 573 24.03 7.15 -29.01
N VAL A 574 23.03 6.28 -29.00
CA VAL A 574 21.63 6.71 -28.85
C VAL A 574 21.43 7.31 -27.45
N PRO A 575 20.80 8.49 -27.31
CA PRO A 575 20.48 9.05 -26.01
C PRO A 575 19.63 8.09 -25.18
N ILE A 576 20.03 7.89 -23.92
CA ILE A 576 19.35 6.99 -22.99
C ILE A 576 18.72 7.82 -21.88
N LEU A 577 17.42 7.63 -21.71
CA LEU A 577 16.67 8.23 -20.61
C LEU A 577 16.65 7.25 -19.44
N HIS A 578 17.44 7.55 -18.40
CA HIS A 578 17.49 6.74 -17.19
C HIS A 578 16.40 7.18 -16.21
N ARG A 579 15.33 6.39 -16.12
CA ARG A 579 14.22 6.69 -15.20
C ARG A 579 14.26 5.80 -13.99
N LYS A 580 14.37 6.40 -12.81
CA LYS A 580 14.14 5.70 -11.55
C LYS A 580 12.65 5.43 -11.40
N LEU A 581 12.28 4.17 -11.25
CA LEU A 581 10.91 3.78 -10.94
C LEU A 581 10.59 4.22 -9.51
N MET A 582 9.31 4.51 -9.23
CA MET A 582 8.89 4.88 -7.88
C MET A 582 8.99 3.63 -7.00
N TYR A 583 10.07 3.48 -6.25
CA TYR A 583 10.30 2.35 -5.36
C TYR A 583 10.07 2.74 -3.91
N SER A 584 9.30 1.92 -3.18
CA SER A 584 9.14 2.06 -1.74
C SER A 584 10.03 1.04 -1.04
N GLU A 585 11.07 1.53 -0.38
CA GLU A 585 11.99 0.70 0.40
C GLU A 585 11.28 0.02 1.58
N GLU A 586 10.31 0.71 2.22
CA GLU A 586 9.50 0.13 3.31
C GLU A 586 8.69 -1.08 2.84
N LEU A 587 8.12 -1.00 1.63
CA LEU A 587 7.27 -2.06 1.08
C LEU A 587 8.06 -3.07 0.23
N GLN A 588 9.34 -2.80 -0.03
CA GLN A 588 10.17 -3.52 -1.01
C GLN A 588 9.41 -3.72 -2.34
N ASN A 589 8.73 -2.66 -2.81
CA ASN A 589 7.83 -2.76 -3.96
C ASN A 589 7.91 -1.53 -4.88
N ILE A 590 7.70 -1.76 -6.17
CA ILE A 590 7.61 -0.72 -7.21
C ILE A 590 6.17 -0.19 -7.25
N CYS A 591 6.00 1.09 -6.96
CA CYS A 591 4.74 1.82 -6.95
C CYS A 591 4.30 2.31 -8.34
N THR A 592 5.20 2.34 -9.33
CA THR A 592 4.87 2.67 -10.73
C THR A 592 3.94 1.60 -11.30
N LEU A 593 2.82 2.00 -11.90
CA LEU A 593 1.83 1.08 -12.45
C LEU A 593 2.26 0.60 -13.84
N PHE A 594 2.24 -0.70 -14.05
CA PHE A 594 2.50 -1.32 -15.34
C PHE A 594 1.21 -1.94 -15.88
N HIS A 595 0.97 -1.80 -17.18
CA HIS A 595 -0.21 -2.26 -17.89
C HIS A 595 0.21 -3.01 -19.16
N THR A 596 -0.61 -3.94 -19.61
CA THR A 596 -0.50 -4.58 -20.92
C THR A 596 -1.80 -4.43 -21.70
N ASP A 597 -1.82 -4.92 -22.94
CA ASP A 597 -3.04 -5.07 -23.75
C ASP A 597 -4.12 -5.92 -23.03
N LYS A 598 -3.69 -6.94 -22.30
CA LYS A 598 -4.56 -7.93 -21.64
C LYS A 598 -4.91 -7.58 -20.20
N GLU A 599 -3.97 -6.98 -19.48
CA GLU A 599 -4.08 -6.79 -18.03
C GLU A 599 -3.93 -5.32 -17.63
N SER A 600 -4.91 -4.82 -16.87
CA SER A 600 -4.88 -3.45 -16.36
C SER A 600 -3.86 -3.25 -15.25
N LYS A 601 -3.17 -4.29 -14.77
CA LYS A 601 -2.10 -4.19 -13.79
C LYS A 601 -1.23 -5.44 -13.82
N VAL A 602 0.01 -5.30 -14.28
CA VAL A 602 1.04 -6.35 -14.25
C VAL A 602 2.14 -5.99 -13.24
N SER A 603 2.89 -6.98 -12.77
CA SER A 603 4.02 -6.73 -11.87
C SER A 603 5.20 -6.17 -12.68
N PRO A 604 5.79 -5.02 -12.30
CA PRO A 604 6.96 -4.49 -12.99
C PRO A 604 8.16 -5.46 -12.94
N LEU A 605 8.24 -6.30 -11.91
CA LEU A 605 9.30 -7.30 -11.77
C LEU A 605 9.20 -8.44 -12.79
N ASP A 606 8.03 -8.62 -13.42
CA ASP A 606 7.88 -9.59 -14.52
C ASP A 606 8.68 -9.16 -15.75
N TYR A 607 9.09 -7.89 -15.80
CA TYR A 607 9.91 -7.30 -16.86
C TYR A 607 11.36 -7.04 -16.41
N LEU A 608 11.80 -7.66 -15.31
CA LEU A 608 13.18 -7.56 -14.84
C LEU A 608 14.12 -8.17 -15.88
N ASP A 609 15.04 -7.37 -16.39
CA ASP A 609 16.00 -7.72 -17.45
C ASP A 609 15.36 -8.25 -18.76
N LEU A 610 14.06 -7.97 -18.97
CA LEU A 610 13.34 -8.32 -20.20
C LEU A 610 13.16 -7.11 -21.10
N LYS A 611 13.74 -7.21 -22.30
CA LYS A 611 13.53 -6.22 -23.37
C LYS A 611 12.05 -6.12 -23.71
N CYS A 612 11.53 -4.90 -23.76
CA CYS A 612 10.14 -4.61 -24.05
C CYS A 612 10.00 -3.27 -24.77
N ARG A 613 8.82 -3.02 -25.35
CA ARG A 613 8.43 -1.68 -25.80
C ARG A 613 7.51 -1.07 -24.76
N VAL A 614 7.68 0.22 -24.49
CA VAL A 614 6.95 0.92 -23.44
C VAL A 614 6.44 2.27 -23.91
N LYS A 615 5.20 2.59 -23.54
CA LYS A 615 4.61 3.93 -23.65
C LYS A 615 4.28 4.39 -22.23
N MET A 616 4.73 5.57 -21.82
CA MET A 616 4.64 5.98 -20.42
C MET A 616 4.19 7.42 -20.22
N ALA A 617 3.57 7.67 -19.08
CA ALA A 617 3.28 9.01 -18.57
C ALA A 617 4.40 9.43 -17.61
N ILE A 618 5.16 10.45 -18.02
CA ILE A 618 6.31 10.99 -17.30
C ILE A 618 5.90 12.29 -16.60
N VAL A 619 6.03 12.33 -15.29
CA VAL A 619 5.78 13.52 -14.47
C VAL A 619 7.11 14.19 -14.15
N ILE A 620 7.28 15.42 -14.59
CA ILE A 620 8.42 16.28 -14.21
C ILE A 620 8.02 16.96 -12.90
N ASP A 621 8.62 16.53 -11.79
CA ASP A 621 8.11 16.88 -10.45
C ASP A 621 8.79 18.12 -9.89
N SER A 622 10.12 18.10 -9.80
CA SER A 622 10.91 19.17 -9.19
C SER A 622 12.38 19.10 -9.56
N ILE A 623 13.13 20.16 -9.32
CA ILE A 623 14.59 20.12 -9.17
C ILE A 623 14.89 19.97 -7.67
N SER A 624 15.77 19.06 -7.29
CA SER A 624 16.27 18.98 -5.90
C SER A 624 17.70 19.47 -5.83
N ILE A 625 18.02 20.30 -4.85
CA ILE A 625 19.39 20.72 -4.56
C ILE A 625 19.78 20.04 -3.25
N THR A 626 20.66 19.06 -3.35
CA THR A 626 21.17 18.28 -2.21
C THR A 626 22.30 19.02 -1.50
N VAL A 627 22.73 18.49 -0.35
CA VAL A 627 23.75 19.12 0.52
C VAL A 627 25.11 19.26 -0.19
N ASP A 628 25.40 18.41 -1.16
CA ASP A 628 26.59 18.47 -2.03
C ASP A 628 26.45 19.50 -3.17
N GLU A 629 25.38 20.29 -3.20
CA GLU A 629 25.11 21.32 -4.19
C GLU A 629 25.06 20.79 -5.63
N THR A 630 24.55 19.56 -5.81
CA THR A 630 24.34 18.95 -7.13
C THR A 630 22.85 18.97 -7.46
N PRO A 631 22.35 19.88 -8.32
CA PRO A 631 20.94 19.93 -8.66
C PRO A 631 20.54 18.73 -9.50
N THR A 632 19.55 17.95 -9.07
CA THR A 632 19.02 16.81 -9.84
C THR A 632 17.59 17.06 -10.26
N VAL A 633 17.29 16.93 -11.56
CA VAL A 633 15.91 17.04 -12.05
C VAL A 633 15.16 15.72 -11.80
N PHE A 634 14.20 15.77 -10.87
CA PHE A 634 13.38 14.62 -10.49
C PHE A 634 12.24 14.40 -11.48
N ILE A 635 12.31 13.27 -12.16
CA ILE A 635 11.33 12.87 -13.15
C ILE A 635 10.81 11.48 -12.78
N LYS A 636 9.50 11.38 -12.60
CA LYS A 636 8.80 10.19 -12.12
C LYS A 636 8.01 9.54 -13.24
N VAL A 637 8.10 8.23 -13.35
CA VAL A 637 7.25 7.45 -14.26
C VAL A 637 5.98 7.06 -13.49
N ASN A 638 4.83 7.57 -13.92
CA ASN A 638 3.55 7.33 -13.24
C ASN A 638 2.92 6.00 -13.70
N ASP A 639 2.67 5.91 -15.01
CA ASP A 639 2.06 4.74 -15.65
C ASP A 639 2.92 4.30 -16.83
N VAL A 640 3.03 2.99 -17.02
CA VAL A 640 3.78 2.35 -18.11
C VAL A 640 2.87 1.32 -18.78
N TYR A 641 2.60 1.52 -20.06
CA TYR A 641 2.04 0.48 -20.92
C TYR A 641 3.19 -0.29 -21.55
N VAL A 642 3.20 -1.62 -21.38
CA VAL A 642 4.31 -2.49 -21.80
C VAL A 642 3.83 -3.50 -22.83
N GLU A 643 4.58 -3.59 -23.92
CA GLU A 643 4.45 -4.61 -24.97
C GLU A 643 5.70 -5.51 -24.92
N PRO A 644 5.59 -6.77 -24.45
CA PRO A 644 6.73 -7.68 -24.39
C PRO A 644 7.21 -8.07 -25.79
N LEU A 645 8.53 -8.09 -26.01
CA LEU A 645 9.11 -8.56 -27.26
C LEU A 645 9.31 -10.08 -27.20
N LEU A 646 8.33 -10.82 -27.72
CA LEU A 646 8.26 -12.30 -27.63
C LEU A 646 9.41 -13.03 -28.35
N ASP A 647 10.10 -12.37 -29.29
CA ASP A 647 11.06 -13.01 -30.21
C ASP A 647 12.55 -12.79 -29.87
N CYS A 648 12.87 -12.22 -28.70
CA CYS A 648 14.26 -12.07 -28.28
C CYS A 648 14.60 -13.17 -27.26
N PRO A 649 15.28 -14.29 -27.64
CA PRO A 649 15.72 -15.26 -26.66
C PRO A 649 16.62 -14.55 -25.64
N ALA A 650 16.19 -14.55 -24.38
CA ALA A 650 16.90 -13.95 -23.28
C ALA A 650 18.30 -14.58 -23.20
N ARG A 651 19.30 -13.93 -23.79
CA ARG A 651 20.70 -14.20 -23.45
C ARG A 651 20.93 -13.49 -22.11
N PRO A 652 21.28 -14.21 -21.03
CA PRO A 652 21.60 -13.57 -19.76
C PRO A 652 22.73 -12.58 -19.97
N LEU A 653 22.51 -11.31 -19.64
CA LEU A 653 23.55 -10.29 -19.56
C LEU A 653 24.34 -10.51 -18.25
N THR A 654 25.06 -11.61 -18.14
CA THR A 654 26.05 -11.77 -17.07
C THR A 654 27.29 -10.95 -17.41
N ASN A 655 27.56 -9.93 -16.56
CA ASN A 655 28.71 -9.03 -16.51
C ASN A 655 28.66 -7.79 -17.44
N LEU A 656 27.92 -6.76 -16.99
CA LEU A 656 28.00 -5.37 -17.47
C LEU A 656 28.56 -4.43 -16.37
N CYS A 657 29.63 -4.85 -15.69
CA CYS A 657 30.53 -3.94 -14.97
C CYS A 657 31.90 -4.03 -15.66
N ASP A 658 32.10 -3.22 -16.70
CA ASP A 658 33.37 -2.58 -17.04
C ASP A 658 33.24 -1.77 -18.34
N ASP A 659 33.81 -0.56 -18.33
CA ASP A 659 33.76 0.43 -19.39
C ASP A 659 34.47 -0.05 -20.67
N ARG A 660 33.66 -0.31 -21.71
CA ARG A 660 33.89 -0.05 -23.16
C ARG A 660 33.24 -1.13 -24.01
N PHE A 661 32.24 -0.77 -24.82
CA PHE A 661 31.92 -1.54 -26.02
C PHE A 661 31.54 -0.63 -27.20
N VAL A 662 32.25 -0.86 -28.31
CA VAL A 662 31.92 -0.44 -29.67
C VAL A 662 31.10 -1.58 -30.30
N PHE A 663 29.99 -1.25 -30.95
CA PHE A 663 29.19 -2.22 -31.71
C PHE A 663 30.00 -2.76 -32.90
N VAL A 664 30.25 -4.07 -32.93
CA VAL A 664 30.72 -4.78 -34.13
C VAL A 664 29.58 -5.61 -34.69
N SER A 665 29.08 -5.20 -35.85
CA SER A 665 28.07 -5.91 -36.64
C SER A 665 28.72 -7.09 -37.38
N SER A 666 28.15 -8.28 -37.21
CA SER A 666 28.49 -9.46 -38.01
C SER A 666 27.70 -9.44 -39.32
N SER A 667 28.41 -9.35 -40.44
CA SER A 667 27.86 -9.38 -41.80
C SER A 667 27.77 -10.80 -42.36
N SER A 668 26.82 -11.02 -43.28
CA SER A 668 26.81 -12.17 -44.18
C SER A 668 26.67 -11.69 -45.63
N SER A 669 27.74 -11.95 -46.39
CA SER A 669 27.82 -12.38 -47.80
C SER A 669 27.09 -11.58 -48.89
N VAL A 670 27.85 -10.82 -49.70
CA VAL A 670 27.72 -10.78 -51.17
C VAL A 670 29.11 -10.64 -51.82
N PHE A 671 29.23 -11.23 -52.99
CA PHE A 671 30.39 -11.55 -53.83
C PHE A 671 31.33 -10.40 -54.25
N VAL A 672 32.56 -10.81 -54.55
CA VAL A 672 33.68 -10.10 -55.18
C VAL A 672 33.35 -9.73 -56.64
N ASP A 673 33.72 -8.51 -57.06
CA ASP A 673 34.36 -8.28 -58.38
C ASP A 673 35.24 -7.02 -58.35
N GLU A 674 36.31 -7.09 -59.13
CA GLU A 674 37.57 -6.34 -59.10
C GLU A 674 37.54 -4.95 -59.79
N GLU A 675 38.64 -4.20 -59.60
CA GLU A 675 39.10 -2.99 -60.32
C GLU A 675 38.31 -1.69 -60.03
N LYS A 676 38.90 -0.56 -59.60
CA LYS A 676 40.11 0.09 -60.09
C LYS A 676 40.51 1.20 -59.09
N VAL A 677 41.82 1.34 -58.88
CA VAL A 677 42.49 2.42 -58.15
C VAL A 677 42.45 3.71 -58.99
N GLU A 678 41.98 4.82 -58.43
CA GLU A 678 42.49 6.16 -58.75
C GLU A 678 42.60 7.00 -57.46
N GLU A 679 43.80 7.52 -57.29
CA GLU A 679 44.27 8.39 -56.21
C GLU A 679 43.54 9.73 -56.20
N LYS A 680 43.34 10.28 -55.00
CA LYS A 680 43.37 11.73 -54.78
C LYS A 680 43.80 12.03 -53.36
N GLU A 681 45.04 12.47 -53.28
CA GLU A 681 45.59 13.29 -52.20
C GLU A 681 44.73 14.54 -52.04
N ASP A 682 44.49 14.95 -50.79
CA ASP A 682 44.42 16.36 -50.44
C ASP A 682 44.75 16.49 -48.94
N ASP A 683 45.83 17.23 -48.71
CA ASP A 683 46.34 17.71 -47.44
C ASP A 683 45.33 18.66 -46.76
N ASP A 684 45.32 18.71 -45.43
CA ASP A 684 45.66 19.95 -44.69
C ASP A 684 45.36 19.83 -43.17
N ASP A 685 46.41 20.17 -42.42
CA ASP A 685 46.44 20.90 -41.14
C ASP A 685 45.69 20.37 -39.90
N ARG A 686 46.42 19.58 -39.09
CA ARG A 686 46.15 19.41 -37.66
C ARG A 686 47.23 20.08 -36.80
N PHE A 687 46.83 21.13 -36.09
CA PHE A 687 47.56 21.74 -34.99
C PHE A 687 47.75 20.75 -33.84
N ALA A 688 49.02 20.53 -33.45
CA ALA A 688 49.40 19.89 -32.20
C ALA A 688 49.53 20.95 -31.10
N LEU A 689 48.69 20.86 -30.07
CA LEU A 689 48.89 21.54 -28.79
C LEU A 689 49.36 20.49 -27.78
N GLU A 690 50.67 20.47 -27.55
CA GLU A 690 51.29 19.78 -26.42
C GLU A 690 51.05 20.59 -25.14
N PHE A 691 50.54 19.94 -24.10
CA PHE A 691 50.56 20.46 -22.73
C PHE A 691 51.57 19.65 -21.90
N PRO A 692 52.38 20.31 -21.04
CA PRO A 692 53.45 19.69 -20.29
C PRO A 692 52.92 19.07 -18.98
N TRP A 693 53.49 17.93 -18.63
CA TRP A 693 53.35 17.32 -17.31
C TRP A 693 54.29 18.05 -16.34
N SER A 694 53.77 18.54 -15.21
CA SER A 694 54.53 18.91 -14.01
C SER A 694 54.08 17.97 -12.90
N GLU A 695 54.98 17.07 -12.49
CA GLU A 695 55.72 17.11 -11.22
C GLU A 695 55.03 16.23 -10.17
N GLU A 696 55.66 15.07 -9.97
CA GLU A 696 55.45 14.15 -8.86
C GLU A 696 55.86 14.86 -7.55
N GLU A 697 54.92 15.00 -6.62
CA GLU A 697 55.25 15.28 -5.22
C GLU A 697 55.16 13.98 -4.42
N ASP A 698 56.31 13.61 -3.87
CA ASP A 698 56.50 12.55 -2.88
C ASP A 698 55.64 12.81 -1.63
N LEU A 699 54.74 11.86 -1.31
CA LEU A 699 54.04 11.83 -0.03
C LEU A 699 54.51 10.66 0.82
N GLU A 700 54.93 11.05 2.02
CA GLU A 700 55.57 10.27 3.08
C GLU A 700 54.73 9.07 3.56
N GLU A 701 55.40 7.94 3.77
CA GLU A 701 54.85 6.75 4.42
C GLU A 701 54.46 7.07 5.87
N VAL A 702 53.16 7.03 6.16
CA VAL A 702 52.63 6.99 7.53
C VAL A 702 52.45 5.53 7.93
N GLU A 703 53.24 5.08 8.90
CA GLU A 703 53.07 3.81 9.61
C GLU A 703 51.66 3.75 10.23
N LYS A 704 50.85 2.76 9.82
CA LYS A 704 49.57 2.45 10.47
C LYS A 704 49.78 1.35 11.50
N GLU A 705 49.47 1.69 12.74
CA GLU A 705 49.31 0.76 13.87
C GLU A 705 48.18 -0.25 13.58
N ASP A 706 48.42 -1.52 13.96
CA ASP A 706 47.50 -2.64 13.83
C ASP A 706 46.35 -2.54 14.87
N ASP A 707 45.14 -2.24 14.42
CA ASP A 707 43.88 -2.43 15.16
C ASP A 707 43.36 -3.88 14.96
N PRO A 708 43.18 -4.71 16.01
CA PRO A 708 42.85 -6.13 15.86
C PRO A 708 41.35 -6.47 15.90
N GLU A 709 40.44 -5.57 15.53
CA GLU A 709 38.98 -5.85 15.52
C GLU A 709 38.30 -5.47 14.20
N GLY A 710 38.59 -6.23 13.13
CA GLY A 710 37.88 -6.16 11.85
C GLY A 710 36.85 -7.30 11.68
N CYS A 711 35.60 -6.94 11.38
CA CYS A 711 34.45 -7.82 11.13
C CYS A 711 34.68 -8.87 10.02
N PHE A 712 34.13 -10.08 10.19
CA PHE A 712 34.33 -11.27 9.35
C PHE A 712 33.89 -11.11 7.87
N CYS A 713 33.05 -10.13 7.56
CA CYS A 713 32.47 -9.93 6.22
C CYS A 713 33.50 -9.49 5.16
N THR A 714 34.68 -8.97 5.55
CA THR A 714 35.67 -8.42 4.61
C THR A 714 36.76 -9.41 4.17
N ARG A 715 36.72 -10.69 4.56
CA ARG A 715 37.81 -11.67 4.34
C ARG A 715 37.57 -12.74 3.27
N GLN A 716 36.55 -12.64 2.42
CA GLN A 716 36.23 -13.71 1.45
C GLN A 716 37.33 -13.97 0.39
N THR A 717 38.29 -13.06 0.19
CA THR A 717 39.38 -13.23 -0.80
C THR A 717 40.61 -14.01 -0.29
N LYS A 718 40.62 -14.49 0.97
CA LYS A 718 41.85 -14.99 1.62
C LYS A 718 41.94 -16.51 1.85
N TYR A 719 40.97 -17.30 1.39
CA TYR A 719 41.02 -18.77 1.55
C TYR A 719 41.44 -19.43 0.24
N HIS A 720 42.58 -20.12 0.24
CA HIS A 720 43.12 -20.76 -0.95
C HIS A 720 42.63 -22.21 -1.12
N THR A 721 42.03 -22.79 -0.08
CA THR A 721 41.47 -24.14 -0.12
C THR A 721 40.13 -24.26 0.61
N SER A 722 39.31 -25.21 0.20
CA SER A 722 38.01 -25.51 0.84
C SER A 722 38.16 -25.99 2.30
N THR A 723 39.29 -26.60 2.65
CA THR A 723 39.59 -27.05 4.02
C THR A 723 39.84 -25.86 4.96
N GLU A 724 40.53 -24.82 4.52
CA GLU A 724 40.76 -23.60 5.32
C GLU A 724 39.46 -22.87 5.61
N PHE A 725 38.56 -22.80 4.62
CA PHE A 725 37.22 -22.23 4.79
C PHE A 725 36.37 -23.02 5.79
N LEU A 726 36.39 -24.35 5.72
CA LEU A 726 35.64 -25.20 6.66
C LEU A 726 36.19 -25.14 8.10
N ASN A 727 37.51 -25.02 8.26
CA ASN A 727 38.13 -24.83 9.57
C ASN A 727 37.76 -23.47 10.19
N ALA A 728 37.72 -22.39 9.40
CA ALA A 728 37.28 -21.08 9.85
C ALA A 728 35.79 -21.08 10.31
N ILE A 729 34.93 -21.83 9.61
CA ILE A 729 33.53 -22.03 10.03
C ILE A 729 33.45 -22.79 11.36
N ALA A 730 34.31 -23.80 11.57
CA ALA A 730 34.35 -24.57 12.80
C ALA A 730 34.80 -23.72 14.00
N GLU A 731 35.78 -22.84 13.82
CA GLU A 731 36.19 -21.86 14.85
C GLU A 731 35.07 -20.88 15.20
N CYS A 732 34.35 -20.34 14.19
CA CYS A 732 33.21 -19.45 14.42
C CYS A 732 32.10 -20.10 15.26
N LYS A 733 31.82 -21.39 15.02
CA LYS A 733 30.85 -22.15 15.84
C LYS A 733 31.26 -22.26 17.30
N ASN A 734 32.56 -22.36 17.59
CA ASN A 734 33.05 -22.40 18.96
C ASN A 734 33.00 -21.01 19.63
N THR A 735 33.29 -19.94 18.87
CA THR A 735 33.16 -18.56 19.35
C THR A 735 31.71 -18.19 19.66
N MET A 736 30.75 -18.58 18.81
CA MET A 736 29.32 -18.36 19.10
C MET A 736 28.86 -19.09 20.36
N LYS A 737 29.27 -20.35 20.55
CA LYS A 737 29.00 -21.09 21.80
C LYS A 737 29.59 -20.40 23.03
N TYR A 738 30.74 -19.74 22.90
CA TYR A 738 31.34 -18.98 23.98
C TYR A 738 30.54 -17.71 24.29
N ILE A 739 30.11 -16.97 23.26
CA ILE A 739 29.27 -15.77 23.42
C ILE A 739 27.94 -16.11 24.09
N ASP A 740 27.27 -17.19 23.67
CA ASP A 740 26.02 -17.65 24.28
C ASP A 740 26.21 -18.00 25.76
N LYS A 741 27.34 -18.63 26.11
CA LYS A 741 27.70 -18.94 27.50
C LYS A 741 27.97 -17.69 28.33
N VAL A 742 28.57 -16.65 27.75
CA VAL A 742 28.79 -15.35 28.43
C VAL A 742 27.47 -14.60 28.61
N ARG A 743 26.57 -14.64 27.62
CA ARG A 743 25.25 -14.01 27.69
C ARG A 743 24.39 -14.66 28.76
N SER A 744 24.34 -16.00 28.82
CA SER A 744 23.61 -16.75 29.85
C SER A 744 24.10 -16.42 31.27
N LYS A 745 25.42 -16.29 31.48
CA LYS A 745 25.97 -15.86 32.79
C LYS A 745 25.62 -14.42 33.17
N LYS A 746 25.45 -13.55 32.18
CA LYS A 746 25.07 -12.14 32.43
C LYS A 746 23.58 -12.03 32.79
N GLU A 747 22.74 -12.89 32.24
CA GLU A 747 21.31 -12.98 32.58
C GLU A 747 21.12 -13.56 33.99
N GLU A 748 21.82 -14.67 34.35
CA GLU A 748 21.78 -15.23 35.71
C GLU A 748 22.18 -14.19 36.77
N LYS A 749 23.24 -13.41 36.51
CA LYS A 749 23.68 -12.35 37.43
C LYS A 749 22.66 -11.21 37.57
N LYS A 750 21.91 -10.91 36.51
CA LYS A 750 20.88 -9.85 36.54
C LYS A 750 19.65 -10.29 37.33
N GLU A 751 19.27 -11.57 37.24
CA GLU A 751 18.20 -12.15 38.06
C GLU A 751 18.57 -12.16 39.55
N GLU A 752 19.82 -12.49 39.90
CA GLU A 752 20.30 -12.40 41.30
C GLU A 752 20.27 -10.96 41.85
N GLU A 753 20.64 -9.96 41.05
CA GLU A 753 20.60 -8.54 41.45
C GLU A 753 19.15 -8.02 41.61
N GLU A 754 18.20 -8.48 40.79
CA GLU A 754 16.77 -8.13 40.92
C GLU A 754 16.11 -8.79 42.14
N GLU A 755 16.48 -10.02 42.49
CA GLU A 755 15.99 -10.68 43.72
C GLU A 755 16.51 -10.02 45.01
N GLU A 756 17.74 -9.47 45.00
CA GLU A 756 18.27 -8.71 46.14
C GLU A 756 17.56 -7.35 46.32
N GLU A 757 17.24 -6.62 45.24
CA GLU A 757 16.49 -5.36 45.31
C GLU A 757 15.04 -5.54 45.79
N GLU A 758 14.34 -6.60 45.35
CA GLU A 758 12.99 -6.90 45.85
C GLU A 758 12.99 -7.29 47.34
N GLY A 759 14.05 -7.98 47.81
CA GLY A 759 14.23 -8.33 49.21
C GLY A 759 14.45 -7.14 50.15
N GLU A 760 15.12 -6.08 49.69
CA GLU A 760 15.33 -4.85 50.48
C GLU A 760 14.08 -3.95 50.50
N ALA A 761 13.30 -3.92 49.41
CA ALA A 761 12.06 -3.14 49.34
C ALA A 761 11.00 -3.64 50.34
N ASP A 762 10.90 -4.96 50.51
CA ASP A 762 9.95 -5.58 51.45
C ASP A 762 10.34 -5.40 52.93
N GLN A 763 11.63 -5.22 53.24
CA GLN A 763 12.08 -4.92 54.61
C GLN A 763 11.79 -3.47 55.02
N LEU A 764 11.83 -2.52 54.08
CA LEU A 764 11.55 -1.11 54.35
C LEU A 764 10.06 -0.79 54.51
N ALA A 765 9.16 -1.61 53.92
CA ALA A 765 7.71 -1.40 54.02
C ALA A 765 7.06 -1.90 55.32
N SER A 766 7.77 -2.63 56.20
CA SER A 766 7.12 -3.37 57.29
C SER A 766 7.11 -2.72 58.68
N SER A 767 7.91 -1.67 58.96
CA SER A 767 8.01 -1.15 60.35
C SER A 767 7.64 0.32 60.57
N ALA A 768 7.86 1.23 59.63
CA ALA A 768 7.66 2.65 59.88
C ALA A 768 6.20 3.12 59.66
N ASP A 769 5.48 2.54 58.70
CA ASP A 769 4.16 3.03 58.30
C ASP A 769 3.01 2.43 59.12
N ILE A 770 3.20 1.23 59.69
CA ILE A 770 2.20 0.59 60.55
C ILE A 770 2.10 1.31 61.91
N GLU A 771 3.21 1.82 62.44
CA GLU A 771 3.23 2.56 63.71
C GLU A 771 2.54 3.94 63.54
N LYS A 772 2.77 4.63 62.41
CA LYS A 772 2.08 5.88 62.06
C LYS A 772 0.57 5.70 61.87
N LEU A 773 0.15 4.61 61.21
CA LEU A 773 -1.28 4.29 61.06
C LEU A 773 -1.96 3.95 62.39
N ARG A 774 -1.25 3.29 63.32
CA ARG A 774 -1.75 3.04 64.68
C ARG A 774 -1.88 4.32 65.51
N GLN A 775 -0.98 5.29 65.32
CA GLN A 775 -1.05 6.60 65.97
C GLN A 775 -2.30 7.38 65.49
N ILE A 776 -2.54 7.41 64.18
CA ILE A 776 -3.69 8.08 63.56
C ILE A 776 -5.01 7.43 64.01
N LEU A 777 -5.08 6.11 64.09
CA LEU A 777 -6.28 5.40 64.58
C LEU A 777 -6.56 5.66 66.06
N LYS A 778 -5.53 5.93 66.88
CA LYS A 778 -5.69 6.33 68.29
C LYS A 778 -6.17 7.76 68.46
N GLU A 779 -5.89 8.65 67.50
CA GLU A 779 -6.38 10.03 67.51
C GLU A 779 -7.82 10.14 66.98
N ILE A 780 -8.29 9.12 66.26
CA ILE A 780 -9.66 9.03 65.73
C ILE A 780 -10.63 8.33 66.70
N SER A 781 -10.13 7.60 67.71
CA SER A 781 -10.92 6.97 68.79
C SER A 781 -10.97 7.84 70.04
#